data_AF-A0A2J6SC08-F1
#
_entry.id   AF-A0A2J6SC08-F1
#
_cell.length_a   1.000
_cell.length_b   1.000
_cell.length_c   1.000
_cell.angle_alpha   90.00
_cell.angle_beta   90.00
_cell.angle_gamma   90.00
#
_symmetry.space_group_name_H-M   'P 1'
#
loop_
_entity.id
_entity.type
_entity.pdbx_description
1 polymer ?
#
loop_
_entity_poly.entity_id
_entity_poly.type
_entity_poly.pdbx_seq_one_letter_code
_entity_poly.pdbx_strand_id
1 'polypeptide(L)'
;MPHKTAPLTPRQKRAQQNEKARKLLAGANLRQDDSDDDEEYEWIYEEGNESADEGDEVASKKRKRQSAASRQERTIIGAKKGSFRCMIGDSVLLKAEDGNPPWVGIILSFLEDEDGDMAADFLWFSSEKEIVNKTKKRSDFLPNEMYITPGTDVNALASINGKATIMSETAFKKKYPTGKLPKKSKDQGKTFICRRGCNTQSAIYTDEFDWENLQHSTLADMEKLVNWLKSGTQSTKKRKVGRPSKADGDFRGGQFDDDEAELETPRKKQKHSAVSTPRKVRTPSKLLTPSHKRVIVKKPLEFTPLGTRVLDPDHVESSPFQTARSRLHVAAVPTSLPCREDEFTSVYSHLEAAIYEGTGACIYISGTPGTGKTATVREVVAQLNASVMADELDDFIFVEINGMKVTDPHQSYSLLWEALKGDRVSPTHALDLLEREFNHPSPRRVPCVVLMDELDQLVTKNQSVMYNFFNWPGLRHSRLIVLAVANTMDLPERTLSNKISSRLGLTRITFPGYTHDQLMKIIQSRLEGVPGNIVEPDAIQFASRKVAAVSGDARRALDICRRAVELAESELLSQSAPNTPSKSGKGEKLSKSLGRVTIATVKRAINEATTSPLQQYLRALPLGAKVLLAALLAKTRRTGIGESVLGEVIDEAKRMCKMDTGNQKMAEFLLSSSTPSFKTLQYPSKHQQKTPRVLGMGASAIDLMEAGIIGLEARKTDRTGKIRLSIGEEDVKLAFKDDLEIKNLGF
;
A
#
# COMPACT_ATOMS: atom_id res chain seq x y z
N MET A 1 28.80 -47.08 -44.82
CA MET A 1 28.84 -45.60 -44.73
C MET A 1 28.19 -45.17 -43.43
N PRO A 2 28.95 -44.83 -42.36
CA PRO A 2 28.36 -44.29 -41.14
C PRO A 2 28.05 -42.79 -41.29
N HIS A 3 26.85 -42.35 -40.90
CA HIS A 3 26.46 -40.94 -40.93
C HIS A 3 27.30 -40.13 -39.92
N LYS A 4 27.99 -39.09 -40.40
CA LYS A 4 28.65 -38.09 -39.54
C LYS A 4 27.57 -37.24 -38.86
N THR A 5 27.49 -37.32 -37.53
CA THR A 5 26.64 -36.45 -36.72
C THR A 5 27.23 -35.03 -36.66
N ALA A 6 26.35 -34.01 -36.74
CA ALA A 6 26.76 -32.61 -36.74
C ALA A 6 27.28 -32.14 -35.36
N PRO A 7 28.25 -31.21 -35.30
CA PRO A 7 28.79 -30.72 -34.04
C PRO A 7 27.79 -29.87 -33.26
N LEU A 8 27.52 -30.26 -32.01
CA LEU A 8 26.59 -29.58 -31.10
C LEU A 8 27.02 -28.14 -30.77
N THR A 9 26.05 -27.22 -30.74
CA THR A 9 26.27 -25.80 -30.43
C THR A 9 26.71 -25.58 -28.97
N PRO A 10 27.38 -24.46 -28.63
CA PRO A 10 27.81 -24.17 -27.25
C PRO A 10 26.67 -24.19 -26.24
N ARG A 11 25.48 -23.71 -26.63
CA ARG A 11 24.27 -23.70 -25.79
C ARG A 11 23.74 -25.11 -25.54
N GLN A 12 23.77 -25.99 -26.53
CA GLN A 12 23.41 -27.41 -26.37
C GLN A 12 24.45 -28.18 -25.55
N LYS A 13 25.76 -27.90 -25.71
CA LYS A 13 26.82 -28.47 -24.86
C LYS A 13 26.64 -28.05 -23.40
N ARG A 14 26.31 -26.78 -23.13
CA ARG A 14 26.03 -26.28 -21.78
C ARG A 14 24.74 -26.85 -21.20
N ALA A 15 23.71 -27.05 -22.03
CA ALA A 15 22.49 -27.76 -21.63
C ALA A 15 22.77 -29.23 -21.27
N GLN A 16 23.52 -29.98 -22.10
CA GLN A 16 23.93 -31.35 -21.79
C GLN A 16 24.88 -31.44 -20.60
N GLN A 17 25.74 -30.44 -20.36
CA GLN A 17 26.54 -30.37 -19.13
C GLN A 17 25.65 -30.13 -17.91
N ASN A 18 24.66 -29.24 -17.99
CA ASN A 18 23.70 -29.02 -16.91
C ASN A 18 22.78 -30.22 -16.70
N GLU A 19 22.43 -30.97 -17.75
CA GLU A 19 21.63 -32.19 -17.66
C GLU A 19 22.45 -33.37 -17.10
N LYS A 20 23.73 -33.50 -17.49
CA LYS A 20 24.67 -34.44 -16.86
C LYS A 20 24.98 -34.05 -15.41
N ALA A 21 25.09 -32.77 -15.09
CA ALA A 21 25.23 -32.29 -13.72
C ALA A 21 23.96 -32.59 -12.90
N ARG A 22 22.76 -32.37 -13.47
CA ARG A 22 21.49 -32.79 -12.86
C ARG A 22 21.40 -34.31 -12.66
N LYS A 23 21.84 -35.13 -13.62
CA LYS A 23 21.90 -36.60 -13.47
C LYS A 23 22.96 -37.06 -12.47
N LEU A 24 24.08 -36.34 -12.34
CA LEU A 24 25.11 -36.59 -11.31
C LEU A 24 24.66 -36.14 -9.91
N LEU A 25 23.83 -35.09 -9.81
CA LEU A 25 23.23 -34.63 -8.56
C LEU A 25 22.04 -35.51 -8.14
N ALA A 26 21.19 -35.92 -9.08
CA ALA A 26 20.13 -36.91 -8.83
C ALA A 26 20.69 -38.31 -8.49
N GLY A 27 21.91 -38.62 -8.96
CA GLY A 27 22.67 -39.78 -8.51
C GLY A 27 23.17 -39.71 -7.06
N ALA A 28 22.92 -38.60 -6.35
CA ALA A 28 23.14 -38.44 -4.92
C ALA A 28 21.83 -38.51 -4.11
N ASN A 29 20.73 -39.00 -4.69
CA ASN A 29 19.60 -39.48 -3.90
C ASN A 29 20.12 -40.60 -2.99
N LEU A 30 20.14 -40.33 -1.69
CA LEU A 30 20.41 -41.32 -0.66
C LEU A 30 19.48 -42.51 -0.88
N ARG A 31 20.02 -43.72 -0.89
CA ARG A 31 19.18 -44.92 -0.92
C ARG A 31 18.29 -44.89 0.31
N GLN A 32 17.00 -44.87 0.05
CA GLN A 32 15.98 -45.35 0.96
C GLN A 32 16.33 -46.83 1.25
N ASP A 33 16.36 -47.21 2.53
CA ASP A 33 16.39 -48.62 2.88
C ASP A 33 14.94 -49.11 2.69
N ASP A 34 14.64 -49.54 1.46
CA ASP A 34 13.31 -49.99 1.02
C ASP A 34 12.91 -51.27 1.78
N SER A 35 12.20 -51.08 2.90
CA SER A 35 11.34 -52.06 3.54
C SER A 35 10.03 -51.34 3.87
N ASP A 36 9.14 -51.27 2.87
CA ASP A 36 7.79 -50.75 3.03
C ASP A 36 6.97 -51.74 3.88
N ASP A 37 6.91 -51.47 5.18
CA ASP A 37 5.79 -51.84 6.03
C ASP A 37 5.18 -50.52 6.58
N ASP A 38 3.85 -50.44 6.62
CA ASP A 38 3.08 -49.28 7.12
C ASP A 38 3.16 -49.19 8.65
N GLU A 39 4.38 -49.07 9.19
CA GLU A 39 4.64 -48.98 10.62
C GLU A 39 4.42 -47.54 11.11
N GLU A 40 3.41 -47.36 11.95
CA GLU A 40 3.17 -46.14 12.73
C GLU A 40 4.30 -45.93 13.77
N TYR A 41 4.48 -44.69 14.25
CA TYR A 41 5.45 -44.43 15.31
C TYR A 41 4.92 -44.95 16.66
N GLU A 42 5.78 -45.61 17.44
CA GLU A 42 5.49 -46.04 18.81
C GLU A 42 6.27 -45.18 19.82
N TRP A 43 5.60 -44.67 20.85
CA TRP A 43 6.25 -43.94 21.95
C TRP A 43 7.12 -44.86 22.83
N ILE A 44 8.34 -44.45 23.10
CA ILE A 44 9.26 -45.04 24.09
C ILE A 44 9.14 -44.23 25.39
N TYR A 45 8.73 -44.90 26.46
CA TYR A 45 8.60 -44.32 27.80
C TYR A 45 9.79 -44.68 28.69
N GLU A 46 10.00 -43.91 29.76
CA GLU A 46 10.98 -44.23 30.80
C GLU A 46 10.64 -45.54 31.54
N GLU A 47 11.60 -46.46 31.66
CA GLU A 47 11.44 -47.68 32.46
C GLU A 47 11.54 -47.35 33.95
N GLY A 48 10.36 -47.20 34.58
CA GLY A 48 10.24 -47.21 36.03
C GLY A 48 10.60 -48.58 36.60
N ASN A 49 11.56 -48.60 37.51
CA ASN A 49 12.07 -49.80 38.18
C ASN A 49 10.99 -50.44 39.09
N GLU A 50 10.27 -51.44 38.58
CA GLU A 50 9.38 -52.31 39.36
C GLU A 50 9.87 -53.76 39.35
N SER A 51 9.95 -54.33 40.55
CA SER A 51 10.43 -55.68 40.84
C SER A 51 9.47 -56.77 40.36
N ALA A 52 10.04 -57.95 40.07
CA ALA A 52 9.33 -59.14 39.64
C ALA A 52 8.11 -59.52 40.50
N ASP A 53 7.04 -59.93 39.83
CA ASP A 53 6.14 -60.98 40.33
C ASP A 53 5.66 -61.83 39.13
N GLU A 54 5.65 -63.15 39.29
CA GLU A 54 5.18 -64.11 38.28
C GLU A 54 3.70 -64.44 38.53
N GLY A 55 2.85 -64.52 37.48
CA GLY A 55 1.44 -64.84 37.71
C GLY A 55 0.52 -64.91 36.49
N ASP A 56 0.53 -66.08 35.83
CA ASP A 56 -0.53 -66.73 35.03
C ASP A 56 -1.26 -66.03 33.87
N GLU A 57 -1.39 -66.80 32.77
CA GLU A 57 -2.29 -66.54 31.66
C GLU A 57 -3.77 -66.83 32.01
N VAL A 58 -4.71 -66.14 31.34
CA VAL A 58 -5.77 -66.72 30.48
C VAL A 58 -6.79 -65.64 30.08
N ALA A 59 -7.25 -65.71 28.82
CA ALA A 59 -8.10 -64.70 28.18
C ALA A 59 -9.52 -64.56 28.75
N SER A 60 -10.12 -63.35 28.65
CA SER A 60 -11.25 -63.10 27.72
C SER A 60 -11.91 -61.70 27.83
N LYS A 61 -12.83 -61.42 26.89
CA LYS A 61 -13.31 -60.09 26.46
C LYS A 61 -14.33 -59.39 27.41
N LYS A 62 -14.38 -58.05 27.27
CA LYS A 62 -15.45 -57.07 27.64
C LYS A 62 -15.61 -56.69 29.13
N ARG A 63 -15.28 -55.43 29.45
CA ARG A 63 -16.28 -54.37 29.79
C ARG A 63 -15.70 -52.94 29.95
N LYS A 64 -16.30 -52.02 29.18
CA LYS A 64 -16.88 -50.71 29.57
C LYS A 64 -16.05 -49.72 30.44
N ARG A 65 -15.79 -48.53 29.87
CA ARG A 65 -15.66 -47.18 30.49
C ARG A 65 -15.67 -47.14 32.04
N GLN A 66 -14.52 -46.85 32.66
CA GLN A 66 -14.30 -45.75 33.63
C GLN A 66 -12.94 -45.92 34.34
N SER A 67 -11.93 -45.15 33.96
CA SER A 67 -10.66 -45.00 34.71
C SER A 67 -9.94 -43.70 34.32
N ALA A 68 -10.64 -42.57 34.39
CA ALA A 68 -10.01 -41.25 34.36
C ALA A 68 -9.53 -40.86 35.77
N ALA A 69 -8.50 -41.57 36.25
CA ALA A 69 -7.73 -41.26 37.46
C ALA A 69 -6.41 -42.04 37.42
N SER A 70 -5.30 -41.40 37.82
CA SER A 70 -3.96 -41.98 37.92
C SER A 70 -3.38 -42.67 36.67
N ARG A 71 -3.30 -41.95 35.54
CA ARG A 71 -2.13 -42.12 34.66
C ARG A 71 -0.98 -41.38 35.35
N GLN A 72 0.00 -42.09 35.89
CA GLN A 72 1.31 -41.47 36.15
C GLN A 72 1.83 -40.95 34.81
N GLU A 73 2.32 -39.71 34.79
CA GLU A 73 2.87 -39.08 33.58
C GLU A 73 4.18 -39.80 33.22
N ARG A 74 4.06 -40.85 32.41
CA ARG A 74 5.21 -41.53 31.81
C ARG A 74 5.83 -40.55 30.82
N THR A 75 6.99 -40.05 31.19
CA THR A 75 7.88 -39.23 30.35
C THR A 75 8.15 -39.97 29.03
N ILE A 76 7.81 -39.33 27.92
CA ILE A 76 8.11 -39.83 26.57
C ILE A 76 9.57 -39.47 26.28
N ILE A 77 10.44 -40.48 26.20
CA ILE A 77 11.89 -40.30 26.01
C ILE A 77 12.32 -40.52 24.55
N GLY A 78 11.50 -41.23 23.77
CA GLY A 78 11.79 -41.53 22.37
C GLY A 78 10.56 -41.89 21.55
N ALA A 79 10.76 -42.06 20.26
CA ALA A 79 9.83 -42.71 19.36
C ALA A 79 10.55 -43.73 18.48
N LYS A 80 9.83 -44.77 18.05
CA LYS A 80 10.36 -45.86 17.22
C LYS A 80 9.48 -46.07 15.99
N LYS A 81 10.10 -46.29 14.84
CA LYS A 81 9.49 -46.78 13.61
C LYS A 81 10.37 -47.88 13.03
N GLY A 82 9.97 -49.13 13.20
CA GLY A 82 10.74 -50.31 12.79
C GLY A 82 12.15 -50.36 13.37
N SER A 83 13.14 -50.32 12.50
CA SER A 83 14.56 -50.27 12.88
C SER A 83 15.06 -48.87 13.27
N PHE A 84 14.30 -47.82 12.99
CA PHE A 84 14.65 -46.44 13.32
C PHE A 84 14.12 -46.07 14.71
N ARG A 85 15.02 -45.59 15.58
CA ARG A 85 14.69 -45.03 16.90
C ARG A 85 15.23 -43.62 17.02
N CYS A 86 14.41 -42.68 17.47
CA CYS A 86 14.82 -41.35 17.85
C CYS A 86 14.61 -41.16 19.36
N MET A 87 15.59 -40.57 20.03
CA MET A 87 15.56 -40.22 21.44
C MET A 87 15.71 -38.70 21.60
N ILE A 88 15.35 -38.16 22.75
CA ILE A 88 15.69 -36.77 23.11
C ILE A 88 17.22 -36.58 23.00
N GLY A 89 17.63 -35.46 22.42
CA GLY A 89 19.04 -35.15 22.16
C GLY A 89 19.63 -35.77 20.88
N ASP A 90 18.93 -36.67 20.18
CA ASP A 90 19.38 -37.13 18.86
C ASP A 90 19.35 -35.98 17.83
N SER A 91 20.47 -35.77 17.13
CA SER A 91 20.49 -34.92 15.95
C SER A 91 19.92 -35.66 14.74
N VAL A 92 18.91 -35.09 14.07
CA VAL A 92 18.22 -35.68 12.93
C VAL A 92 18.27 -34.80 11.68
N LEU A 93 18.06 -35.44 10.53
CA LEU A 93 17.87 -34.81 9.23
C LEU A 93 16.38 -34.78 8.90
N LEU A 94 15.86 -33.63 8.52
CA LEU A 94 14.49 -33.46 8.03
C LEU A 94 14.48 -33.19 6.53
N LYS A 95 13.42 -33.64 5.86
CA LYS A 95 13.26 -33.49 4.41
C LYS A 95 13.05 -32.01 4.04
N ALA A 96 13.88 -31.48 3.14
CA ALA A 96 13.67 -30.18 2.51
C ALA A 96 13.03 -30.34 1.12
N GLU A 97 12.37 -29.30 0.60
CA GLU A 97 11.80 -29.31 -0.75
C GLU A 97 12.86 -29.46 -1.86
N ASP A 98 12.43 -30.01 -3.00
CA ASP A 98 13.24 -30.45 -4.13
C ASP A 98 14.34 -29.46 -4.55
N GLY A 99 15.58 -29.78 -4.16
CA GLY A 99 16.80 -29.06 -4.57
C GLY A 99 17.51 -28.30 -3.45
N ASN A 100 16.90 -28.13 -2.27
CA ASN A 100 17.56 -27.57 -1.09
C ASN A 100 18.28 -28.66 -0.27
N PRO A 101 19.32 -28.29 0.50
CA PRO A 101 19.95 -29.23 1.43
C PRO A 101 18.95 -29.62 2.55
N PRO A 102 18.99 -30.86 3.06
CA PRO A 102 18.14 -31.28 4.17
C PRO A 102 18.43 -30.46 5.42
N TRP A 103 17.37 -30.14 6.19
CA TRP A 103 17.52 -29.41 7.43
C TRP A 103 18.06 -30.32 8.53
N VAL A 104 18.88 -29.76 9.41
CA VAL A 104 19.46 -30.46 10.57
C VAL A 104 18.86 -29.87 11.83
N GLY A 105 18.34 -30.70 12.72
CA GLY A 105 17.80 -30.29 14.01
C GLY A 105 18.09 -31.30 15.11
N ILE A 106 17.88 -30.91 16.37
CA ILE A 106 17.94 -31.79 17.55
C ILE A 106 16.56 -31.91 18.14
N ILE A 107 16.14 -33.11 18.53
CA ILE A 107 14.90 -33.33 19.27
C ILE A 107 15.08 -32.80 20.70
N LEU A 108 14.25 -31.84 21.09
CA LEU A 108 14.17 -31.30 22.45
C LEU A 108 13.18 -32.10 23.31
N SER A 109 11.96 -32.25 22.80
CA SER A 109 10.81 -32.84 23.50
C SER A 109 9.92 -33.57 22.50
N PHE A 110 9.17 -34.56 22.97
CA PHE A 110 8.12 -35.24 22.21
C PHE A 110 6.75 -34.79 22.72
N LEU A 111 5.82 -34.58 21.79
CA LEU A 111 4.51 -34.00 22.03
C LEU A 111 3.45 -34.74 21.18
N GLU A 112 2.21 -34.78 21.67
CA GLU A 112 1.05 -35.13 20.85
C GLU A 112 0.40 -33.80 20.39
N ASP A 113 0.22 -33.62 19.08
CA ASP A 113 -0.42 -32.44 18.52
C ASP A 113 -1.95 -32.45 18.80
N GLU A 114 -2.62 -31.31 18.65
CA GLU A 114 -4.06 -31.16 18.91
C GLU A 114 -4.96 -32.10 18.08
N ASP A 115 -4.48 -32.57 16.94
CA ASP A 115 -5.16 -33.54 16.07
C ASP A 115 -4.93 -35.01 16.49
N GLY A 116 -4.07 -35.26 17.49
CA GLY A 116 -3.71 -36.59 18.01
C GLY A 116 -2.48 -37.24 17.36
N ASP A 117 -1.80 -36.53 16.46
CA ASP A 117 -0.61 -37.00 15.75
C ASP A 117 0.69 -36.83 16.58
N MET A 118 1.68 -37.69 16.33
CA MET A 118 2.97 -37.64 17.04
C MET A 118 3.93 -36.58 16.46
N ALA A 119 4.37 -35.67 17.32
CA ALA A 119 5.27 -34.58 16.98
C ALA A 119 6.47 -34.46 17.93
N ALA A 120 7.43 -33.63 17.55
CA ALA A 120 8.57 -33.28 18.39
C ALA A 120 8.97 -31.82 18.22
N ASP A 121 9.48 -31.22 19.29
CA ASP A 121 10.17 -29.93 19.24
C ASP A 121 11.58 -30.10 18.66
N PHE A 122 11.93 -29.29 17.67
CA PHE A 122 13.25 -29.27 17.06
C PHE A 122 14.00 -27.96 17.34
N LEU A 123 15.25 -28.09 17.79
CA LEU A 123 16.22 -27.00 17.82
C LEU A 123 17.05 -27.02 16.54
N TRP A 124 17.06 -25.92 15.79
CA TRP A 124 17.59 -25.91 14.42
C TRP A 124 19.08 -25.57 14.31
N PHE A 125 19.71 -26.14 13.28
CA PHE A 125 21.01 -25.68 12.80
C PHE A 125 20.89 -24.88 11.50
N SER A 126 21.81 -23.93 11.33
CA SER A 126 21.88 -23.08 10.15
C SER A 126 23.29 -23.04 9.57
N SER A 127 23.39 -23.16 8.26
CA SER A 127 24.63 -23.12 7.51
C SER A 127 25.08 -21.68 7.22
N GLU A 128 26.37 -21.51 6.92
CA GLU A 128 26.98 -20.24 6.52
C GLU A 128 26.32 -19.59 5.28
N LYS A 129 25.56 -20.34 4.46
CA LYS A 129 24.79 -19.82 3.32
C LYS A 129 23.44 -19.21 3.68
N GLU A 130 22.91 -19.51 4.87
CA GLU A 130 21.56 -19.16 5.31
C GLU A 130 21.53 -17.94 6.23
N ILE A 131 22.71 -17.37 6.53
CA ILE A 131 22.86 -16.11 7.29
C ILE A 131 22.48 -14.94 6.38
N VAL A 132 21.41 -14.24 6.74
CA VAL A 132 20.79 -13.19 5.90
C VAL A 132 21.69 -11.96 5.79
N ASN A 133 22.28 -11.55 6.91
CA ASN A 133 23.05 -10.31 6.99
C ASN A 133 24.48 -10.46 6.41
N LYS A 134 24.63 -10.15 5.13
CA LYS A 134 25.90 -10.27 4.38
C LYS A 134 27.03 -9.35 4.86
N THR A 135 26.76 -8.30 5.66
CA THR A 135 27.78 -7.34 6.09
C THR A 135 28.39 -7.71 7.46
N LYS A 136 27.58 -8.20 8.39
CA LYS A 136 28.03 -8.74 9.70
C LYS A 136 28.55 -10.19 9.59
N LYS A 137 28.36 -10.86 8.45
CA LYS A 137 28.78 -12.24 8.18
C LYS A 137 30.31 -12.41 8.28
N ARG A 138 30.76 -13.33 9.13
CA ARG A 138 32.19 -13.68 9.27
C ARG A 138 32.70 -14.57 8.11
N SER A 139 34.01 -14.53 7.89
CA SER A 139 34.73 -15.27 6.85
C SER A 139 35.53 -16.49 7.35
N ASP A 140 35.46 -16.81 8.65
CA ASP A 140 36.24 -17.87 9.32
C ASP A 140 35.54 -19.25 9.32
N PHE A 141 34.79 -19.57 8.25
CA PHE A 141 33.95 -20.76 8.18
C PHE A 141 34.68 -22.02 7.67
N LEU A 142 34.31 -23.17 8.21
CA LEU A 142 34.80 -24.49 7.81
C LEU A 142 33.81 -25.21 6.86
N PRO A 143 34.28 -26.09 5.95
CA PRO A 143 33.39 -26.89 5.12
C PRO A 143 32.61 -27.89 5.98
N ASN A 144 31.27 -27.87 5.84
CA ASN A 144 30.30 -28.61 6.66
C ASN A 144 30.14 -28.10 8.11
N GLU A 145 30.53 -26.84 8.39
CA GLU A 145 30.18 -26.16 9.64
C GLU A 145 28.70 -25.73 9.65
N MET A 146 28.06 -25.95 10.79
CA MET A 146 26.68 -25.61 11.07
C MET A 146 26.61 -24.88 12.43
N TYR A 147 25.89 -23.77 12.47
CA TYR A 147 25.68 -22.99 13.69
C TYR A 147 24.35 -23.37 14.33
N ILE A 148 24.37 -23.63 15.64
CA ILE A 148 23.13 -23.90 16.38
C ILE A 148 22.35 -22.59 16.57
N THR A 149 21.05 -22.63 16.28
CA THR A 149 20.17 -21.44 16.24
C THR A 149 19.20 -21.52 17.43
N PRO A 150 18.90 -20.42 18.16
CA PRO A 150 18.00 -20.45 19.33
C PRO A 150 16.51 -20.67 19.01
N GLY A 151 16.16 -20.83 17.73
CA GLY A 151 14.78 -21.06 17.28
C GLY A 151 14.34 -22.51 17.48
N THR A 152 13.15 -22.67 18.05
CA THR A 152 12.52 -23.96 18.35
C THR A 152 11.18 -24.04 17.64
N ASP A 153 10.93 -25.11 16.88
CA ASP A 153 9.63 -25.35 16.23
C ASP A 153 9.18 -26.81 16.40
N VAL A 154 7.88 -27.01 16.63
CA VAL A 154 7.23 -28.32 16.59
C VAL A 154 7.14 -28.82 15.13
N ASN A 155 7.44 -30.09 14.89
CA ASN A 155 7.19 -30.75 13.59
C ASN A 155 6.80 -32.22 13.79
N ALA A 156 5.98 -32.76 12.89
CA ALA A 156 5.55 -34.15 12.91
C ALA A 156 6.74 -35.12 12.68
N LEU A 157 6.73 -36.27 13.36
CA LEU A 157 7.81 -37.27 13.26
C LEU A 157 7.95 -37.87 11.84
N ALA A 158 6.90 -37.79 11.02
CA ALA A 158 6.93 -38.18 9.61
C ALA A 158 7.92 -37.36 8.75
N SER A 159 8.32 -36.17 9.21
CA SER A 159 9.24 -35.27 8.49
C SER A 159 10.72 -35.70 8.59
N ILE A 160 11.05 -36.68 9.44
CA ILE A 160 12.41 -37.16 9.69
C ILE A 160 12.88 -38.11 8.58
N ASN A 161 14.03 -37.79 7.98
CA ASN A 161 14.68 -38.52 6.88
C ASN A 161 15.94 -39.31 7.32
N GLY A 162 16.25 -39.28 8.63
CA GLY A 162 17.33 -40.09 9.23
C GLY A 162 18.11 -39.36 10.33
N LYS A 163 19.18 -39.99 10.83
CA LYS A 163 20.07 -39.38 11.84
C LYS A 163 21.17 -38.54 11.21
N ALA A 164 21.43 -37.37 11.79
CA ALA A 164 22.65 -36.59 11.62
C ALA A 164 23.70 -37.04 12.65
N THR A 165 24.95 -36.62 12.46
CA THR A 165 26.02 -36.74 13.47
C THR A 165 26.75 -35.42 13.56
N ILE A 166 26.73 -34.79 14.73
CA ILE A 166 27.34 -33.48 14.98
C ILE A 166 28.54 -33.68 15.89
N MET A 167 29.66 -33.04 15.54
CA MET A 167 30.95 -33.21 16.22
C MET A 167 31.66 -31.88 16.43
N SER A 168 32.54 -31.81 17.42
CA SER A 168 33.49 -30.70 17.58
C SER A 168 34.57 -30.75 16.49
N GLU A 169 35.28 -29.64 16.28
CA GLU A 169 36.38 -29.56 15.31
C GLU A 169 37.53 -30.53 15.66
N THR A 170 37.82 -30.69 16.95
CA THR A 170 38.87 -31.58 17.48
C THR A 170 38.53 -33.04 17.21
N ALA A 171 37.29 -33.46 17.49
CA ALA A 171 36.82 -34.81 17.23
C ALA A 171 36.69 -35.12 15.73
N PHE A 172 36.25 -34.14 14.93
CA PHE A 172 36.19 -34.27 13.47
C PHE A 172 37.60 -34.46 12.87
N LYS A 173 38.60 -33.68 13.29
CA LYS A 173 40.00 -33.85 12.85
C LYS A 173 40.59 -35.20 13.29
N LYS A 174 40.22 -35.70 14.48
CA LYS A 174 40.63 -37.02 14.98
C LYS A 174 40.04 -38.17 14.14
N LYS A 175 38.77 -38.05 13.73
CA LYS A 175 38.06 -39.06 12.89
C LYS A 175 38.44 -38.97 11.40
N TYR A 176 38.71 -37.77 10.90
CA TYR A 176 39.09 -37.49 9.52
C TYR A 176 40.32 -36.56 9.43
N PRO A 177 41.55 -37.10 9.57
CA PRO A 177 42.79 -36.30 9.60
C PRO A 177 43.07 -35.45 8.36
N THR A 178 42.40 -35.74 7.24
CA THR A 178 42.49 -35.01 5.97
C THR A 178 41.56 -33.80 5.88
N GLY A 179 40.73 -33.55 6.90
CA GLY A 179 39.81 -32.40 6.95
C GLY A 179 38.70 -32.41 5.90
N LYS A 180 38.51 -33.52 5.17
CA LYS A 180 37.52 -33.65 4.08
C LYS A 180 36.88 -35.04 4.13
N LEU A 181 35.54 -35.07 4.13
CA LEU A 181 34.79 -36.34 4.04
C LEU A 181 35.08 -37.06 2.71
N PRO A 182 35.37 -38.37 2.70
CA PRO A 182 35.56 -39.13 1.47
C PRO A 182 34.29 -39.15 0.60
N LYS A 183 34.43 -38.89 -0.71
CA LYS A 183 33.30 -38.83 -1.68
C LYS A 183 32.55 -40.15 -1.95
N LYS A 184 32.72 -41.15 -1.08
CA LYS A 184 32.18 -42.52 -1.19
C LYS A 184 31.73 -43.11 0.15
N SER A 185 31.89 -42.41 1.28
CA SER A 185 31.48 -42.93 2.59
C SER A 185 30.00 -42.64 2.86
N LYS A 186 29.35 -43.51 3.65
CA LYS A 186 27.95 -43.34 4.10
C LYS A 186 27.74 -42.07 4.96
N ASP A 187 28.82 -41.46 5.42
CA ASP A 187 28.85 -40.27 6.28
C ASP A 187 28.69 -38.95 5.50
N GLN A 188 28.86 -38.97 4.17
CA GLN A 188 28.78 -37.77 3.34
C GLN A 188 27.35 -37.20 3.35
N GLY A 189 27.20 -35.98 3.86
CA GLY A 189 25.89 -35.32 4.03
C GLY A 189 25.16 -35.70 5.33
N LYS A 190 25.76 -36.54 6.19
CA LYS A 190 25.23 -36.88 7.52
C LYS A 190 26.07 -36.34 8.67
N THR A 191 27.37 -36.11 8.47
CA THR A 191 28.28 -35.56 9.50
C THR A 191 28.50 -34.05 9.33
N PHE A 192 28.30 -33.29 10.41
CA PHE A 192 28.46 -31.83 10.48
C PHE A 192 29.36 -31.42 11.66
N ILE A 193 29.95 -30.22 11.57
CA ILE A 193 30.78 -29.63 12.62
C ILE A 193 29.99 -28.50 13.29
N CYS A 194 29.95 -28.46 14.62
CA CYS A 194 29.42 -27.31 15.36
C CYS A 194 30.50 -26.73 16.28
N ARG A 195 30.68 -25.40 16.24
CA ARG A 195 31.65 -24.65 17.06
C ARG A 195 31.03 -23.46 17.81
N ARG A 196 29.96 -22.85 17.27
CA ARG A 196 29.32 -21.63 17.81
C ARG A 196 27.81 -21.67 17.60
N GLY A 197 27.08 -21.01 18.49
CA GLY A 197 25.70 -20.61 18.25
C GLY A 197 25.67 -19.35 17.38
N CYS A 198 24.61 -19.20 16.59
CA CYS A 198 24.39 -18.00 15.77
C CYS A 198 22.90 -17.68 15.70
N ASN A 199 22.54 -16.41 15.89
CA ASN A 199 21.26 -15.91 15.43
C ASN A 199 21.39 -15.53 13.95
N THR A 200 20.65 -16.23 13.09
CA THR A 200 20.70 -16.11 11.62
C THR A 200 20.26 -14.74 11.08
N GLN A 201 19.47 -14.00 11.85
CA GLN A 201 18.97 -12.67 11.50
C GLN A 201 19.99 -11.59 11.90
N SER A 202 20.32 -11.50 13.19
CA SER A 202 21.22 -10.47 13.71
C SER A 202 22.71 -10.71 13.42
N ALA A 203 23.07 -11.92 12.96
CA ALA A 203 24.44 -12.40 12.76
C ALA A 203 25.34 -12.23 14.01
N ILE A 204 24.73 -12.34 15.20
CA ILE A 204 25.42 -12.41 16.48
C ILE A 204 25.80 -13.87 16.73
N TYR A 205 27.10 -14.10 16.92
CA TYR A 205 27.68 -15.42 17.21
C TYR A 205 28.05 -15.51 18.69
N THR A 206 27.84 -16.68 19.29
CA THR A 206 28.40 -16.98 20.62
C THR A 206 29.92 -17.19 20.54
N ASP A 207 30.57 -17.25 21.69
CA ASP A 207 31.92 -17.81 21.80
C ASP A 207 31.99 -19.27 21.36
N GLU A 208 33.21 -19.76 21.12
CA GLU A 208 33.46 -21.13 20.70
C GLU A 208 33.24 -22.12 21.86
N PHE A 209 32.55 -23.23 21.57
CA PHE A 209 32.30 -24.29 22.53
C PHE A 209 32.53 -25.67 21.91
N ASP A 210 32.92 -26.63 22.75
CA ASP A 210 33.10 -28.02 22.36
C ASP A 210 31.77 -28.78 22.45
N TRP A 211 31.29 -29.26 21.30
CA TRP A 211 30.06 -30.05 21.20
C TRP A 211 30.02 -31.27 22.14
N GLU A 212 31.15 -31.97 22.32
CA GLU A 212 31.22 -33.20 23.13
C GLU A 212 31.14 -32.94 24.65
N ASN A 213 31.33 -31.70 25.11
CA ASN A 213 31.25 -31.33 26.52
C ASN A 213 29.82 -31.00 26.97
N LEU A 214 28.85 -30.96 26.05
CA LEU A 214 27.44 -30.75 26.34
C LEU A 214 26.72 -32.09 26.46
N GLN A 215 26.15 -32.36 27.63
CA GLN A 215 25.31 -33.54 27.85
C GLN A 215 23.93 -33.29 27.25
N HIS A 216 23.65 -33.93 26.11
CA HIS A 216 22.37 -33.79 25.40
C HIS A 216 21.32 -34.84 25.81
N SER A 217 21.61 -35.67 26.80
CA SER A 217 20.85 -36.91 27.08
C SER A 217 19.53 -36.72 27.85
N THR A 218 19.24 -35.51 28.34
CA THR A 218 18.16 -35.26 29.29
C THR A 218 17.44 -33.95 28.97
N LEU A 219 16.10 -33.93 29.10
CA LEU A 219 15.23 -32.76 28.89
C LEU A 219 15.77 -31.48 29.55
N ALA A 220 16.10 -31.56 30.84
CA ALA A 220 16.56 -30.42 31.64
C ALA A 220 17.91 -29.82 31.14
N ASP A 221 18.73 -30.59 30.43
CA ASP A 221 19.99 -30.08 29.88
C ASP A 221 19.80 -29.44 28.50
N MET A 222 18.81 -29.92 27.74
CA MET A 222 18.38 -29.29 26.49
C MET A 222 17.73 -27.92 26.75
N GLU A 223 16.91 -27.78 27.80
CA GLU A 223 16.38 -26.47 28.23
C GLU A 223 17.49 -25.49 28.65
N LYS A 224 18.49 -25.95 29.41
CA LYS A 224 19.66 -25.13 29.77
C LYS A 224 20.41 -24.65 28.53
N LEU A 225 20.56 -25.52 27.52
CA LEU A 225 21.21 -25.19 26.25
C LEU A 225 20.42 -24.14 25.45
N VAL A 226 19.09 -24.25 25.37
CA VAL A 226 18.23 -23.25 24.71
C VAL A 226 18.32 -21.90 25.45
N ASN A 227 18.30 -21.91 26.78
CA ASN A 227 18.44 -20.69 27.60
C ASN A 227 19.85 -20.07 27.47
N TRP A 228 20.90 -20.88 27.43
CA TRP A 228 22.26 -20.42 27.17
C TRP A 228 22.37 -19.76 25.80
N LEU A 229 21.86 -20.39 24.74
CA LEU A 229 21.82 -19.81 23.40
C LEU A 229 21.06 -18.49 23.36
N LYS A 230 19.84 -18.44 23.92
CA LYS A 230 19.05 -17.21 24.02
C LYS A 230 19.82 -16.10 24.76
N SER A 231 20.56 -16.43 25.82
CA SER A 231 21.38 -15.44 26.54
C SER A 231 22.62 -14.97 25.75
N GLY A 232 23.28 -15.87 25.02
CA GLY A 232 24.49 -15.59 24.23
C GLY A 232 24.23 -14.92 22.88
N THR A 233 23.00 -15.00 22.36
CA THR A 233 22.60 -14.36 21.09
C THR A 233 21.69 -13.14 21.26
N GLN A 234 21.37 -12.73 22.50
CA GLN A 234 20.69 -11.47 22.75
C GLN A 234 21.61 -10.29 22.43
N SER A 235 21.05 -9.26 21.76
CA SER A 235 21.77 -8.00 21.55
C SER A 235 22.22 -7.43 22.89
N THR A 236 23.52 -7.16 23.04
CA THR A 236 24.11 -6.71 24.30
C THR A 236 23.65 -5.29 24.62
N LYS A 237 22.48 -5.19 25.27
CA LYS A 237 21.91 -3.95 25.78
C LYS A 237 22.94 -3.22 26.65
N LYS A 238 23.64 -2.24 26.06
CA LYS A 238 24.37 -1.22 26.81
C LYS A 238 23.36 -0.37 27.59
N ARG A 239 22.95 -0.87 28.75
CA ARG A 239 22.27 -0.06 29.79
C ARG A 239 23.15 1.16 30.01
N LYS A 240 22.67 2.34 29.59
CA LYS A 240 23.25 3.63 30.03
C LYS A 240 23.06 3.71 31.54
N VAL A 241 24.06 3.29 32.30
CA VAL A 241 24.14 3.54 33.73
C VAL A 241 24.29 5.05 33.91
N GLY A 242 23.37 5.66 34.65
CA GLY A 242 23.37 7.10 34.89
C GLY A 242 24.64 7.56 35.59
N ARG A 243 25.23 8.66 35.11
CA ARG A 243 26.37 9.32 35.74
C ARG A 243 25.83 10.26 36.83
N PRO A 244 26.26 10.16 38.11
CA PRO A 244 25.81 11.07 39.16
C PRO A 244 26.45 12.45 39.02
N SER A 245 25.84 13.46 39.66
CA SER A 245 26.19 14.87 39.51
C SER A 245 27.30 15.37 40.44
N LYS A 246 28.04 16.37 39.94
CA LYS A 246 28.61 17.58 40.61
C LYS A 246 29.45 18.31 39.54
N ALA A 247 29.19 19.56 39.14
CA ALA A 247 29.01 20.83 39.85
C ALA A 247 30.29 21.70 39.75
N ASP A 248 30.10 22.86 39.11
CA ASP A 248 30.88 24.12 39.11
C ASP A 248 32.32 24.17 38.57
N GLY A 249 32.56 25.19 37.72
CA GLY A 249 33.85 25.46 37.06
C GLY A 249 33.73 26.39 35.84
N ASP A 250 33.43 27.67 36.07
CA ASP A 250 33.27 28.73 35.05
C ASP A 250 34.62 29.14 34.40
N PHE A 251 34.70 29.27 33.07
CA PHE A 251 35.55 30.28 32.38
C PHE A 251 35.29 30.41 30.85
N ARG A 252 35.76 31.52 30.26
CA ARG A 252 35.42 32.03 28.90
C ARG A 252 36.49 31.78 27.82
N GLY A 253 36.02 31.55 26.58
CA GLY A 253 36.46 32.26 25.35
C GLY A 253 37.73 31.83 24.57
N GLY A 254 37.67 31.96 23.24
CA GLY A 254 38.74 31.64 22.26
C GLY A 254 38.46 30.30 21.54
N GLN A 255 38.16 30.14 20.24
CA GLN A 255 38.59 30.76 18.97
C GLN A 255 39.87 30.14 18.38
N PHE A 256 39.79 29.70 17.11
CA PHE A 256 40.84 29.08 16.26
C PHE A 256 41.27 27.65 16.66
N ASP A 257 41.67 26.73 15.76
CA ASP A 257 41.75 26.73 14.28
C ASP A 257 41.54 25.31 13.73
N ASP A 258 41.32 25.17 12.42
CA ASP A 258 41.46 23.90 11.69
C ASP A 258 42.95 23.49 11.63
N ASP A 259 43.26 22.18 11.69
CA ASP A 259 44.33 21.62 10.84
C ASP A 259 44.24 20.11 10.63
N GLU A 260 44.40 19.79 9.35
CA GLU A 260 44.29 18.55 8.58
C GLU A 260 45.36 17.49 8.86
N ALA A 261 45.06 16.19 8.63
CA ALA A 261 46.07 15.16 8.33
C ALA A 261 45.48 13.88 7.66
N GLU A 262 45.30 13.88 6.34
CA GLU A 262 45.37 12.64 5.53
C GLU A 262 46.59 12.68 4.59
N LEU A 263 47.20 11.51 4.34
CA LEU A 263 48.49 11.37 3.67
C LEU A 263 48.33 10.69 2.30
N GLU A 264 48.68 11.38 1.20
CA GLU A 264 48.92 10.75 -0.10
C GLU A 264 50.27 11.13 -0.74
N THR A 265 50.74 10.28 -1.66
CA THR A 265 52.16 10.12 -2.03
C THR A 265 52.57 10.83 -3.35
N PRO A 266 53.88 11.03 -3.64
CA PRO A 266 54.29 12.14 -4.51
C PRO A 266 54.76 11.80 -5.95
N ARG A 267 54.46 12.75 -6.86
CA ARG A 267 55.27 13.23 -8.03
C ARG A 267 55.49 12.33 -9.27
N LYS A 268 55.20 12.92 -10.45
CA LYS A 268 56.27 13.38 -11.38
C LYS A 268 55.84 14.59 -12.23
N LYS A 269 56.82 15.37 -12.71
CA LYS A 269 56.65 16.71 -13.34
C LYS A 269 56.70 16.67 -14.87
N GLN A 270 56.00 17.61 -15.51
CA GLN A 270 56.59 18.43 -16.58
C GLN A 270 56.11 19.89 -16.45
N LYS A 271 57.01 20.84 -16.71
CA LYS A 271 56.72 22.29 -16.75
C LYS A 271 56.59 22.73 -18.21
N HIS A 272 55.77 23.73 -18.49
CA HIS A 272 56.23 24.93 -19.21
C HIS A 272 55.39 26.15 -18.82
N SER A 273 55.98 27.33 -18.98
CA SER A 273 55.57 28.60 -18.36
C SER A 273 55.07 29.61 -19.39
N ALA A 274 54.06 30.40 -19.05
CA ALA A 274 54.03 31.85 -19.31
C ALA A 274 52.86 32.54 -18.59
N VAL A 275 53.10 33.75 -18.09
CA VAL A 275 52.09 34.64 -17.49
C VAL A 275 51.47 35.52 -18.58
N SER A 276 50.14 35.68 -18.60
CA SER A 276 49.50 36.96 -18.95
C SER A 276 48.02 37.03 -18.55
N THR A 277 47.55 38.25 -18.28
CA THR A 277 46.29 38.67 -17.63
C THR A 277 45.08 38.75 -18.59
N PRO A 278 43.82 38.92 -18.09
CA PRO A 278 42.63 38.51 -18.82
C PRO A 278 42.15 39.51 -19.89
N ARG A 279 41.61 39.00 -20.99
CA ARG A 279 41.19 39.80 -22.15
C ARG A 279 39.68 40.09 -22.13
N LYS A 280 39.32 41.38 -21.97
CA LYS A 280 37.94 41.88 -22.16
C LYS A 280 37.42 41.60 -23.57
N VAL A 281 36.12 41.33 -23.67
CA VAL A 281 35.37 41.15 -24.92
C VAL A 281 35.34 42.46 -25.73
N ARG A 282 35.63 42.38 -27.04
CA ARG A 282 35.60 43.53 -27.95
C ARG A 282 34.21 43.67 -28.58
N THR A 283 33.63 44.87 -28.51
CA THR A 283 32.49 45.25 -29.35
C THR A 283 32.96 45.57 -30.78
N PRO A 284 32.29 45.09 -31.84
CA PRO A 284 32.60 45.50 -33.21
C PRO A 284 32.02 46.88 -33.52
N SER A 285 32.77 47.67 -34.30
CA SER A 285 32.46 49.04 -34.70
C SER A 285 31.46 49.14 -35.87
N LYS A 286 30.84 50.31 -36.01
CA LYS A 286 29.90 50.68 -37.09
C LYS A 286 30.57 50.64 -38.48
N LEU A 287 29.81 50.22 -39.50
CA LEU A 287 30.05 50.44 -40.93
C LEU A 287 28.74 50.83 -41.65
N LEU A 288 28.85 51.42 -42.84
CA LEU A 288 27.83 52.28 -43.48
C LEU A 288 27.65 51.94 -44.99
N THR A 289 26.50 52.14 -45.66
CA THR A 289 25.16 52.53 -45.15
C THR A 289 24.04 51.51 -45.50
N PRO A 290 23.36 51.45 -46.68
CA PRO A 290 21.99 50.89 -46.69
C PRO A 290 21.60 49.96 -47.88
N SER A 291 20.81 48.91 -47.62
CA SER A 291 19.60 48.59 -48.43
C SER A 291 18.78 47.42 -47.83
N HIS A 292 17.46 47.60 -47.81
CA HIS A 292 16.35 46.64 -47.59
C HIS A 292 16.40 45.53 -46.51
N LYS A 293 15.33 45.56 -45.69
CA LYS A 293 14.78 44.49 -44.83
C LYS A 293 15.69 43.96 -43.71
N ARG A 294 15.59 44.60 -42.54
CA ARG A 294 16.00 44.04 -41.24
C ARG A 294 15.25 42.73 -40.95
N VAL A 295 15.87 41.59 -41.26
CA VAL A 295 15.46 40.30 -40.69
C VAL A 295 15.94 40.28 -39.24
N ILE A 296 15.02 40.45 -38.29
CA ILE A 296 15.30 40.22 -36.88
C ILE A 296 15.36 38.70 -36.69
N VAL A 297 16.57 38.13 -36.72
CA VAL A 297 16.80 36.76 -36.28
C VAL A 297 16.61 36.74 -34.76
N LYS A 298 15.36 36.51 -34.33
CA LYS A 298 15.08 36.15 -32.94
C LYS A 298 15.84 34.85 -32.65
N LYS A 299 16.55 34.79 -31.53
CA LYS A 299 17.13 33.53 -31.02
C LYS A 299 15.99 32.50 -31.02
N PRO A 300 16.16 31.30 -31.60
CA PRO A 300 15.10 30.31 -31.66
C PRO A 300 14.63 30.03 -30.23
N LEU A 301 13.31 30.10 -30.01
CA LEU A 301 12.72 29.73 -28.73
C LEU A 301 12.88 28.23 -28.57
N GLU A 302 13.70 27.82 -27.61
CA GLU A 302 13.82 26.43 -27.19
C GLU A 302 12.47 26.00 -26.62
N PHE A 303 11.70 25.29 -27.45
CA PHE A 303 10.37 24.81 -27.11
C PHE A 303 10.50 23.56 -26.23
N THR A 304 10.99 23.76 -24.99
CA THR A 304 10.99 22.72 -23.97
C THR A 304 9.57 22.20 -23.80
N PRO A 305 9.30 20.90 -24.04
CA PRO A 305 7.96 20.34 -23.90
C PRO A 305 7.48 20.52 -22.47
N LEU A 306 6.19 20.78 -22.28
CA LEU A 306 5.66 21.19 -20.97
C LEU A 306 6.03 20.22 -19.83
N GLY A 307 6.09 18.92 -20.10
CA GLY A 307 6.47 17.89 -19.12
C GLY A 307 7.93 17.90 -18.64
N THR A 308 8.84 18.64 -19.30
CA THR A 308 10.24 18.79 -18.86
C THR A 308 10.53 20.16 -18.23
N ARG A 309 9.53 21.03 -18.09
CA ARG A 309 9.66 22.30 -17.38
C ARG A 309 9.42 22.10 -15.89
N VAL A 310 10.41 21.50 -15.22
CA VAL A 310 10.52 21.65 -13.77
C VAL A 310 10.94 23.10 -13.53
N LEU A 311 10.10 23.87 -12.83
CA LEU A 311 10.48 25.20 -12.35
C LEU A 311 11.54 25.02 -11.27
N ASP A 312 12.56 25.88 -11.22
CA ASP A 312 13.54 25.86 -10.14
C ASP A 312 12.81 26.00 -8.77
N PRO A 313 13.24 25.27 -7.72
CA PRO A 313 12.57 25.27 -6.41
C PRO A 313 12.31 26.68 -5.86
N ASP A 314 13.26 27.58 -6.04
CA ASP A 314 13.21 28.98 -5.61
C ASP A 314 12.01 29.76 -6.20
N HIS A 315 11.54 29.38 -7.39
CA HIS A 315 10.32 29.95 -7.99
C HIS A 315 9.04 29.45 -7.32
N VAL A 316 9.06 28.26 -6.71
CA VAL A 316 7.93 27.72 -5.92
C VAL A 316 7.79 28.45 -4.58
N GLU A 317 8.90 28.95 -4.02
CA GLU A 317 8.92 29.76 -2.78
C GLU A 317 8.72 31.27 -3.01
N SER A 318 8.71 31.72 -4.27
CA SER A 318 8.68 33.16 -4.63
C SER A 318 7.42 33.93 -4.19
N SER A 319 6.32 33.24 -3.89
CA SER A 319 5.06 33.84 -3.42
C SER A 319 4.54 33.07 -2.18
N PRO A 320 4.28 33.74 -1.05
CA PRO A 320 3.68 33.11 0.12
C PRO A 320 2.36 32.38 -0.18
N PHE A 321 1.58 32.87 -1.15
CA PHE A 321 0.35 32.24 -1.62
C PHE A 321 0.61 30.89 -2.30
N GLN A 322 1.68 30.79 -3.06
CA GLN A 322 2.09 29.55 -3.74
C GLN A 322 2.60 28.51 -2.74
N THR A 323 3.38 28.93 -1.74
CA THR A 323 3.78 28.08 -0.61
C THR A 323 2.58 27.58 0.20
N ALA A 324 1.58 28.43 0.46
CA ALA A 324 0.33 27.99 1.10
C ALA A 324 -0.42 26.96 0.26
N ARG A 325 -0.57 27.20 -1.06
CA ARG A 325 -1.25 26.28 -1.98
C ARG A 325 -0.55 24.92 -2.08
N SER A 326 0.79 24.87 -2.01
CA SER A 326 1.54 23.61 -2.04
C SER A 326 1.40 22.80 -0.75
N ARG A 327 1.40 23.44 0.43
CA ARG A 327 1.22 22.76 1.74
C ARG A 327 -0.22 22.35 2.04
N LEU A 328 -1.20 23.12 1.56
CA LEU A 328 -2.62 22.76 1.57
C LEU A 328 -2.98 21.71 0.51
N HIS A 329 -2.05 21.31 -0.36
CA HIS A 329 -2.29 20.28 -1.35
C HIS A 329 -2.51 18.91 -0.68
N VAL A 330 -3.57 18.19 -1.06
CA VAL A 330 -3.94 16.89 -0.47
C VAL A 330 -2.84 15.83 -0.60
N ALA A 331 -2.01 15.90 -1.66
CA ALA A 331 -0.89 14.97 -1.86
C ALA A 331 0.35 15.28 -1.00
N ALA A 332 0.45 16.47 -0.40
CA ALA A 332 1.46 16.71 0.64
C ALA A 332 0.96 16.01 1.91
N VAL A 333 1.68 15.01 2.38
CA VAL A 333 1.43 14.33 3.66
C VAL A 333 2.56 14.73 4.62
N PRO A 334 2.27 15.34 5.78
CA PRO A 334 3.28 15.67 6.79
C PRO A 334 3.86 14.39 7.38
N THR A 335 5.01 14.51 8.05
CA THR A 335 5.65 13.40 8.78
C THR A 335 4.82 12.90 9.96
N SER A 336 3.88 13.71 10.47
CA SER A 336 2.95 13.35 11.53
C SER A 336 1.53 13.84 11.23
N LEU A 337 0.54 12.97 11.40
CA LEU A 337 -0.88 13.32 11.23
C LEU A 337 -1.51 13.75 12.57
N PRO A 338 -1.74 15.06 12.81
CA PRO A 338 -2.32 15.52 14.06
C PRO A 338 -3.76 15.05 14.22
N CYS A 339 -4.21 14.88 15.47
CA CYS A 339 -5.59 14.51 15.82
C CYS A 339 -6.03 13.10 15.39
N ARG A 340 -5.09 12.19 15.11
CA ARG A 340 -5.32 10.73 14.97
C ARG A 340 -4.37 9.90 15.85
N GLU A 341 -3.89 10.51 16.93
CA GLU A 341 -2.87 9.94 17.82
C GLU A 341 -3.39 8.70 18.57
N ASP A 342 -4.68 8.67 18.94
CA ASP A 342 -5.32 7.54 19.61
C ASP A 342 -5.44 6.33 18.67
N GLU A 343 -5.92 6.54 17.44
CA GLU A 343 -6.02 5.48 16.43
C GLU A 343 -4.64 5.04 15.92
N PHE A 344 -3.69 5.97 15.79
CA PHE A 344 -2.28 5.69 15.48
C PHE A 344 -1.69 4.75 16.54
N THR A 345 -1.79 5.12 17.82
CA THR A 345 -1.27 4.33 18.94
C THR A 345 -1.92 2.94 18.99
N SER A 346 -3.23 2.87 18.69
CA SER A 346 -3.97 1.61 18.64
C SER A 346 -3.49 0.70 17.50
N VAL A 347 -3.27 1.22 16.29
CA VAL A 347 -2.74 0.42 15.16
C VAL A 347 -1.28 0.03 15.42
N TYR A 348 -0.46 0.96 15.93
CA TYR A 348 0.95 0.71 16.24
C TYR A 348 1.11 -0.39 17.29
N SER A 349 0.41 -0.34 18.43
CA SER A 349 0.56 -1.32 19.50
C SER A 349 0.14 -2.74 19.10
N HIS A 350 -0.91 -2.89 18.28
CA HIS A 350 -1.34 -4.20 17.79
C HIS A 350 -0.36 -4.76 16.74
N LEU A 351 0.22 -3.91 15.90
CA LEU A 351 1.24 -4.35 14.93
C LEU A 351 2.56 -4.70 15.62
N GLU A 352 3.03 -3.87 16.55
CA GLU A 352 4.25 -4.12 17.32
C GLU A 352 4.14 -5.42 18.12
N ALA A 353 3.02 -5.67 18.81
CA ALA A 353 2.78 -6.91 19.52
C ALA A 353 2.76 -8.14 18.58
N ALA A 354 2.03 -8.08 17.46
CA ALA A 354 1.96 -9.19 16.51
C ALA A 354 3.31 -9.50 15.84
N ILE A 355 4.12 -8.48 15.54
CA ILE A 355 5.49 -8.64 15.02
C ILE A 355 6.39 -9.28 16.10
N TYR A 356 6.37 -8.77 17.33
CA TYR A 356 7.22 -9.26 18.43
C TYR A 356 6.87 -10.68 18.88
N GLU A 357 5.59 -11.04 18.89
CA GLU A 357 5.14 -12.41 19.16
C GLU A 357 5.32 -13.36 17.96
N GLY A 358 5.55 -12.81 16.76
CA GLY A 358 5.61 -13.57 15.51
C GLY A 358 4.28 -14.23 15.14
N THR A 359 3.15 -13.69 15.62
CA THR A 359 1.80 -14.27 15.46
C THR A 359 1.08 -13.73 14.23
N GLY A 360 0.21 -14.55 13.65
CA GLY A 360 -0.68 -14.12 12.57
C GLY A 360 -1.84 -13.31 13.12
N ALA A 361 -2.02 -12.08 12.63
CA ALA A 361 -3.06 -11.17 13.09
C ALA A 361 -3.85 -10.58 11.92
N CYS A 362 -5.10 -10.19 12.16
CA CYS A 362 -5.82 -9.34 11.22
C CYS A 362 -6.42 -8.15 11.98
N ILE A 363 -6.34 -6.96 11.38
CA ILE A 363 -6.84 -5.72 11.94
C ILE A 363 -7.76 -5.09 10.90
N TYR A 364 -9.01 -4.80 11.30
CA TYR A 364 -10.00 -4.21 10.40
C TYR A 364 -10.20 -2.72 10.70
N ILE A 365 -9.85 -1.87 9.74
CA ILE A 365 -9.86 -0.42 9.84
C ILE A 365 -10.99 0.13 8.96
N SER A 366 -11.97 0.78 9.60
CA SER A 366 -13.19 1.26 8.94
C SER A 366 -13.46 2.74 9.21
N GLY A 367 -14.22 3.41 8.33
CA GLY A 367 -14.67 4.78 8.53
C GLY A 367 -14.95 5.51 7.22
N THR A 368 -15.56 6.69 7.24
CA THR A 368 -15.90 7.45 6.02
C THR A 368 -14.67 7.83 5.18
N PRO A 369 -14.80 8.04 3.85
CA PRO A 369 -13.69 8.52 3.04
C PRO A 369 -13.17 9.88 3.54
N GLY A 370 -11.87 10.14 3.38
CA GLY A 370 -11.26 11.41 3.79
C GLY A 370 -10.88 11.52 5.28
N THR A 371 -11.11 10.48 6.09
CA THR A 371 -10.75 10.45 7.53
C THR A 371 -9.29 10.17 7.85
N GLY A 372 -8.43 9.91 6.85
CA GLY A 372 -6.98 9.74 7.04
C GLY A 372 -6.47 8.30 7.17
N LYS A 373 -7.34 7.28 7.25
CA LYS A 373 -7.01 5.84 7.40
C LYS A 373 -5.69 5.40 6.71
N THR A 374 -5.64 5.41 5.38
CA THR A 374 -4.48 4.95 4.60
C THR A 374 -3.20 5.76 4.89
N ALA A 375 -3.33 7.04 5.25
CA ALA A 375 -2.19 7.87 5.60
C ALA A 375 -1.66 7.51 7.00
N THR A 376 -2.55 7.32 7.99
CA THR A 376 -2.19 6.85 9.34
C THR A 376 -1.51 5.47 9.30
N VAL A 377 -2.02 4.53 8.52
CA VAL A 377 -1.41 3.19 8.40
C VAL A 377 -0.02 3.25 7.76
N ARG A 378 0.17 4.06 6.70
CA ARG A 378 1.50 4.27 6.11
C ARG A 378 2.48 4.96 7.07
N GLU A 379 2.00 5.87 7.90
CA GLU A 379 2.81 6.51 8.95
C GLU A 379 3.24 5.49 10.02
N VAL A 380 2.33 4.64 10.50
CA VAL A 380 2.66 3.55 11.44
C VAL A 380 3.71 2.61 10.86
N VAL A 381 3.54 2.16 9.61
CA VAL A 381 4.51 1.29 8.92
C VAL A 381 5.86 1.99 8.71
N ALA A 382 5.87 3.29 8.42
CA ALA A 382 7.11 4.06 8.30
C ALA A 382 7.85 4.19 9.63
N GLN A 383 7.14 4.35 10.75
CA GLN A 383 7.74 4.36 12.09
C GLN A 383 8.24 2.96 12.50
N LEU A 384 7.46 1.90 12.29
CA LEU A 384 7.90 0.52 12.55
C LEU A 384 9.16 0.16 11.74
N ASN A 385 9.22 0.54 10.46
CA ASN A 385 10.41 0.34 9.63
C ASN A 385 11.61 1.17 10.13
N ALA A 386 11.39 2.35 10.72
CA ALA A 386 12.47 3.11 11.37
C ALA A 386 12.99 2.41 12.63
N SER A 387 12.13 1.77 13.42
CA SER A 387 12.52 0.94 14.59
C SER A 387 13.26 -0.34 14.19
N VAL A 388 12.88 -0.98 13.07
CA VAL A 388 13.65 -2.09 12.48
C VAL A 388 15.05 -1.62 12.07
N MET A 389 15.18 -0.47 11.40
CA MET A 389 16.48 0.11 11.04
C MET A 389 17.33 0.53 12.26
N ALA A 390 16.74 0.61 13.45
CA ALA A 390 17.41 0.85 14.72
C ALA A 390 17.85 -0.43 15.47
N ASP A 391 17.69 -1.62 14.87
CA ASP A 391 17.87 -2.94 15.51
C ASP A 391 16.96 -3.11 16.78
N GLU A 392 15.79 -2.44 16.85
CA GLU A 392 14.83 -2.53 17.99
C GLU A 392 13.71 -3.57 17.78
N LEU A 393 13.30 -3.80 16.52
CA LEU A 393 12.28 -4.78 16.12
C LEU A 393 12.84 -5.74 15.06
N ASP A 394 12.25 -6.93 14.95
CA ASP A 394 12.60 -7.89 13.92
C ASP A 394 12.22 -7.40 12.51
N ASP A 395 13.02 -7.77 11.50
CA ASP A 395 12.73 -7.51 10.09
C ASP A 395 11.31 -7.99 9.72
N PHE A 396 10.57 -7.19 8.94
CA PHE A 396 9.29 -7.59 8.37
C PHE A 396 9.17 -7.17 6.90
N ILE A 397 8.40 -7.94 6.11
CA ILE A 397 8.09 -7.62 4.71
C ILE A 397 6.80 -6.80 4.67
N PHE A 398 6.82 -5.60 4.08
CA PHE A 398 5.62 -4.80 3.87
C PHE A 398 5.11 -4.88 2.43
N VAL A 399 3.82 -5.14 2.25
CA VAL A 399 3.15 -5.26 0.93
C VAL A 399 1.89 -4.40 0.89
N GLU A 400 1.81 -3.44 -0.05
CA GLU A 400 0.58 -2.65 -0.29
C GLU A 400 -0.19 -3.21 -1.50
N ILE A 401 -1.43 -3.66 -1.25
CA ILE A 401 -2.41 -4.06 -2.26
C ILE A 401 -3.58 -3.09 -2.17
N ASN A 402 -3.75 -2.22 -3.17
CA ASN A 402 -4.89 -1.30 -3.24
C ASN A 402 -5.95 -1.83 -4.24
N GLY A 403 -7.20 -1.93 -3.79
CA GLY A 403 -8.31 -2.49 -4.55
C GLY A 403 -8.66 -1.73 -5.83
N MET A 404 -8.48 -0.40 -5.86
CA MET A 404 -8.70 0.42 -7.06
C MET A 404 -7.60 0.27 -8.12
N LYS A 405 -6.38 -0.16 -7.74
CA LYS A 405 -5.28 -0.45 -8.69
C LYS A 405 -5.42 -1.82 -9.36
N VAL A 406 -6.22 -2.72 -8.79
CA VAL A 406 -6.35 -4.12 -9.22
C VAL A 406 -7.59 -4.28 -10.11
N THR A 407 -7.41 -4.78 -11.34
CA THR A 407 -8.53 -4.94 -12.30
C THR A 407 -9.36 -6.20 -12.08
N ASP A 408 -8.74 -7.26 -11.57
CA ASP A 408 -9.40 -8.52 -11.19
C ASP A 408 -8.91 -8.90 -9.78
N PRO A 409 -9.79 -9.04 -8.77
CA PRO A 409 -9.39 -9.34 -7.40
C PRO A 409 -8.47 -10.56 -7.24
N HIS A 410 -8.52 -11.55 -8.13
CA HIS A 410 -7.58 -12.69 -8.09
C HIS A 410 -6.11 -12.28 -8.31
N GLN A 411 -5.85 -11.18 -9.01
CA GLN A 411 -4.49 -10.64 -9.22
C GLN A 411 -3.80 -10.21 -7.91
N SER A 412 -4.55 -9.99 -6.82
CA SER A 412 -3.97 -9.73 -5.50
C SER A 412 -3.01 -10.84 -5.03
N TYR A 413 -3.28 -12.11 -5.39
CA TYR A 413 -2.40 -13.24 -5.08
C TYR A 413 -1.05 -13.16 -5.80
N SER A 414 -1.03 -12.78 -7.08
CA SER A 414 0.23 -12.65 -7.81
C SER A 414 1.07 -11.47 -7.33
N LEU A 415 0.42 -10.37 -6.89
CA LEU A 415 1.11 -9.24 -6.24
C LEU A 415 1.72 -9.63 -4.89
N LEU A 416 1.00 -10.40 -4.06
CA LEU A 416 1.53 -10.89 -2.78
C LEU A 416 2.72 -11.85 -2.99
N TRP A 417 2.61 -12.78 -3.93
CA TRP A 417 3.70 -13.72 -4.22
C TRP A 417 4.94 -13.03 -4.82
N GLU A 418 4.74 -12.06 -5.74
CA GLU A 418 5.81 -11.23 -6.29
C GLU A 418 6.56 -10.48 -5.18
N ALA A 419 5.85 -9.94 -4.18
CA ALA A 419 6.47 -9.25 -3.05
C ALA A 419 7.20 -10.19 -2.07
N LEU A 420 6.74 -11.44 -1.91
CA LEU A 420 7.34 -12.42 -0.99
C LEU A 420 8.58 -13.13 -1.55
N LYS A 421 8.59 -13.47 -2.86
CA LYS A 421 9.67 -14.27 -3.47
C LYS A 421 10.37 -13.58 -4.66
N GLY A 422 9.81 -12.50 -5.20
CA GLY A 422 10.34 -11.80 -6.37
C GLY A 422 9.89 -12.36 -7.73
N ASP A 423 9.11 -13.45 -7.75
CA ASP A 423 8.69 -14.13 -8.98
C ASP A 423 7.25 -13.76 -9.39
N ARG A 424 7.03 -13.53 -10.69
CA ARG A 424 5.69 -13.31 -11.26
C ARG A 424 5.08 -14.62 -11.76
N VAL A 425 3.95 -14.99 -11.18
CA VAL A 425 3.22 -16.25 -11.48
C VAL A 425 1.75 -15.93 -11.80
N SER A 426 1.03 -16.84 -12.47
CA SER A 426 -0.40 -16.70 -12.71
C SER A 426 -1.20 -16.72 -11.39
N PRO A 427 -2.34 -16.00 -11.29
CA PRO A 427 -3.11 -15.88 -10.04
C PRO A 427 -3.53 -17.21 -9.40
N THR A 428 -3.87 -18.23 -10.19
CA THR A 428 -4.26 -19.56 -9.68
C THR A 428 -3.07 -20.31 -9.09
N HIS A 429 -1.94 -20.33 -9.78
CA HIS A 429 -0.73 -20.99 -9.30
C HIS A 429 -0.10 -20.22 -8.13
N ALA A 430 -0.23 -18.88 -8.10
CA ALA A 430 0.14 -18.07 -6.94
C ALA A 430 -0.70 -18.43 -5.70
N LEU A 431 -2.00 -18.73 -5.85
CA LEU A 431 -2.82 -19.23 -4.75
C LEU A 431 -2.25 -20.54 -4.17
N ASP A 432 -2.06 -21.56 -5.01
CA ASP A 432 -1.58 -22.88 -4.58
C ASP A 432 -0.21 -22.77 -3.87
N LEU A 433 0.66 -21.90 -4.37
CA LEU A 433 1.97 -21.62 -3.77
C LEU A 433 1.86 -20.87 -2.43
N LEU A 434 0.97 -19.88 -2.31
CA LEU A 434 0.72 -19.16 -1.06
C LEU A 434 0.09 -20.06 0.00
N GLU A 435 -0.89 -20.89 -0.36
CA GLU A 435 -1.49 -21.86 0.57
C GLU A 435 -0.48 -22.89 1.05
N ARG A 436 0.36 -23.43 0.15
CA ARG A 436 1.43 -24.36 0.51
C ARG A 436 2.49 -23.70 1.41
N GLU A 437 2.88 -22.46 1.10
CA GLU A 437 3.80 -21.67 1.92
C GLU A 437 3.19 -21.44 3.32
N PHE A 438 1.99 -20.87 3.44
CA PHE A 438 1.40 -20.52 4.74
C PHE A 438 0.99 -21.73 5.59
N ASN A 439 0.66 -22.88 5.00
CA ASN A 439 0.39 -24.11 5.74
C ASN A 439 1.67 -24.79 6.25
N HIS A 440 2.76 -24.80 5.46
CA HIS A 440 3.98 -25.52 5.87
C HIS A 440 4.78 -24.71 6.90
N PRO A 441 5.22 -25.33 8.02
CA PRO A 441 6.15 -24.69 8.95
C PRO A 441 7.48 -24.37 8.25
N SER A 442 7.93 -23.13 8.37
CA SER A 442 9.30 -22.75 8.01
C SER A 442 9.91 -21.91 9.14
N PRO A 443 10.92 -22.43 9.87
CA PRO A 443 11.50 -21.79 11.06
C PRO A 443 11.90 -20.33 10.86
N ARG A 444 12.43 -20.07 9.64
CA ARG A 444 13.03 -18.80 9.23
C ARG A 444 12.06 -17.85 8.54
N ARG A 445 10.74 -18.04 8.70
CA ARG A 445 9.74 -17.13 8.12
C ARG A 445 9.81 -15.76 8.78
N VAL A 446 10.06 -14.76 7.95
CA VAL A 446 9.97 -13.32 8.29
C VAL A 446 8.48 -12.94 8.35
N PRO A 447 8.01 -12.20 9.37
CA PRO A 447 6.65 -11.68 9.41
C PRO A 447 6.32 -10.86 8.17
N CYS A 448 5.11 -11.03 7.62
CA CYS A 448 4.64 -10.30 6.45
C CYS A 448 3.44 -9.43 6.82
N VAL A 449 3.57 -8.11 6.65
CA VAL A 449 2.52 -7.12 6.87
C VAL A 449 1.91 -6.73 5.53
N VAL A 450 0.68 -7.17 5.28
CA VAL A 450 -0.07 -6.89 4.05
C VAL A 450 -1.13 -5.83 4.32
N LEU A 451 -0.99 -4.67 3.68
CA LEU A 451 -2.01 -3.62 3.64
C LEU A 451 -2.95 -3.85 2.45
N MET A 452 -4.21 -4.20 2.75
CA MET A 452 -5.32 -4.24 1.80
C MET A 452 -6.11 -2.93 1.88
N ASP A 453 -5.77 -1.97 1.01
CA ASP A 453 -6.41 -0.66 0.93
C ASP A 453 -7.61 -0.70 -0.03
N GLU A 454 -8.69 0.02 0.28
CA GLU A 454 -9.96 0.01 -0.47
C GLU A 454 -10.53 -1.41 -0.68
N LEU A 455 -10.58 -2.20 0.40
CA LEU A 455 -11.06 -3.58 0.40
C LEU A 455 -12.48 -3.73 -0.14
N ASP A 456 -13.33 -2.71 -0.01
CA ASP A 456 -14.69 -2.67 -0.54
C ASP A 456 -14.76 -2.84 -2.06
N GLN A 457 -13.68 -2.56 -2.79
CA GLN A 457 -13.57 -2.78 -4.24
C GLN A 457 -13.19 -4.22 -4.62
N LEU A 458 -12.60 -4.99 -3.69
CA LEU A 458 -12.23 -6.39 -3.90
C LEU A 458 -13.42 -7.36 -3.64
N VAL A 459 -14.58 -6.82 -3.25
CA VAL A 459 -15.79 -7.60 -2.95
C VAL A 459 -16.47 -8.07 -4.23
N THR A 460 -16.22 -9.33 -4.62
CA THR A 460 -16.98 -10.01 -5.69
C THR A 460 -18.15 -10.80 -5.14
N LYS A 461 -19.05 -11.28 -6.02
CA LYS A 461 -20.12 -12.22 -5.65
C LYS A 461 -19.60 -13.53 -5.05
N ASN A 462 -18.39 -13.95 -5.43
CA ASN A 462 -17.81 -15.23 -5.01
C ASN A 462 -16.97 -15.12 -3.73
N GLN A 463 -16.56 -13.90 -3.34
CA GLN A 463 -15.90 -13.55 -2.06
C GLN A 463 -14.60 -14.30 -1.70
N SER A 464 -14.14 -15.22 -2.54
CA SER A 464 -13.02 -16.15 -2.30
C SER A 464 -11.70 -15.46 -1.97
N VAL A 465 -11.41 -14.34 -2.63
CA VAL A 465 -10.20 -13.54 -2.36
C VAL A 465 -10.17 -13.06 -0.90
N MET A 466 -11.23 -12.39 -0.44
CA MET A 466 -11.31 -11.95 0.96
C MET A 466 -11.27 -13.13 1.93
N TYR A 467 -11.96 -14.23 1.62
CA TYR A 467 -11.95 -15.43 2.46
C TYR A 467 -10.54 -15.96 2.70
N ASN A 468 -9.74 -16.10 1.64
CA ASN A 468 -8.39 -16.64 1.72
C ASN A 468 -7.44 -15.71 2.48
N PHE A 469 -7.43 -14.40 2.16
CA PHE A 469 -6.62 -13.41 2.88
C PHE A 469 -6.96 -13.32 4.37
N PHE A 470 -8.22 -13.53 4.79
CA PHE A 470 -8.59 -13.55 6.21
C PHE A 470 -8.41 -14.92 6.89
N ASN A 471 -8.28 -16.01 6.13
CA ASN A 471 -8.02 -17.32 6.70
C ASN A 471 -6.53 -17.57 6.95
N TRP A 472 -5.64 -17.08 6.09
CA TRP A 472 -4.19 -17.30 6.20
C TRP A 472 -3.57 -16.83 7.54
N PRO A 473 -3.91 -15.66 8.12
CA PRO A 473 -3.41 -15.26 9.45
C PRO A 473 -3.81 -16.22 10.58
N GLY A 474 -4.90 -16.98 10.41
CA GLY A 474 -5.36 -17.97 11.38
C GLY A 474 -4.63 -19.32 11.32
N LEU A 475 -3.64 -19.48 10.43
CA LEU A 475 -2.80 -20.68 10.33
C LEU A 475 -1.57 -20.53 11.24
N ARG A 476 -1.29 -21.56 12.05
CA ARG A 476 -0.24 -21.55 13.10
C ARG A 476 1.14 -21.07 12.60
N HIS A 477 1.50 -21.38 11.36
CA HIS A 477 2.84 -21.11 10.82
C HIS A 477 2.89 -19.95 9.81
N SER A 478 1.78 -19.24 9.57
CA SER A 478 1.70 -18.26 8.48
C SER A 478 2.52 -16.99 8.73
N ARG A 479 2.64 -16.53 9.99
CA ARG A 479 3.27 -15.24 10.38
C ARG A 479 2.82 -14.05 9.51
N LEU A 480 1.56 -14.08 9.07
CA LEU A 480 0.95 -13.10 8.18
C LEU A 480 0.05 -12.14 8.98
N ILE A 481 0.30 -10.84 8.82
CA ILE A 481 -0.46 -9.77 9.44
C ILE A 481 -1.23 -9.03 8.34
N VAL A 482 -2.57 -9.05 8.39
CA VAL A 482 -3.43 -8.41 7.38
C VAL A 482 -4.09 -7.17 7.93
N LEU A 483 -3.71 -6.01 7.39
CA LEU A 483 -4.31 -4.70 7.63
C LEU A 483 -5.38 -4.44 6.57
N ALA A 484 -6.65 -4.58 6.93
CA ALA A 484 -7.77 -4.38 6.02
C ALA A 484 -8.39 -2.97 6.19
N VAL A 485 -8.28 -2.11 5.18
CA VAL A 485 -8.83 -0.75 5.19
C VAL A 485 -10.06 -0.67 4.28
N ALA A 486 -11.20 -0.22 4.82
CA ALA A 486 -12.47 -0.10 4.11
C ALA A 486 -13.24 1.20 4.46
N ASN A 487 -14.16 1.60 3.57
CA ASN A 487 -14.99 2.80 3.77
C ASN A 487 -16.25 2.57 4.61
N THR A 488 -16.70 1.32 4.74
CA THR A 488 -17.92 0.98 5.50
C THR A 488 -17.58 0.24 6.78
N MET A 489 -18.40 0.44 7.79
CA MET A 489 -18.27 -0.26 9.07
C MET A 489 -18.71 -1.72 8.93
N ASP A 490 -19.83 -1.97 8.26
CA ASP A 490 -20.56 -3.24 8.30
C ASP A 490 -20.16 -4.21 7.17
N LEU A 491 -19.05 -3.95 6.48
CA LEU A 491 -18.53 -4.82 5.41
C LEU A 491 -18.30 -6.26 5.90
N PRO A 492 -17.66 -6.51 7.06
CA PRO A 492 -17.40 -7.88 7.51
C PRO A 492 -18.69 -8.64 7.79
N GLU A 493 -19.67 -7.97 8.40
CA GLU A 493 -20.95 -8.57 8.81
C GLU A 493 -21.88 -8.82 7.62
N ARG A 494 -21.85 -7.93 6.60
CA ARG A 494 -22.71 -8.03 5.41
C ARG A 494 -22.13 -8.92 4.31
N THR A 495 -20.80 -8.99 4.18
CA THR A 495 -20.15 -9.61 3.00
C THR A 495 -19.12 -10.69 3.32
N LEU A 496 -18.89 -11.05 4.58
CA LEU A 496 -18.05 -12.20 4.94
C LEU A 496 -18.88 -13.25 5.68
N SER A 497 -18.40 -14.50 5.65
CA SER A 497 -19.01 -15.58 6.43
C SER A 497 -18.90 -15.31 7.94
N ASN A 498 -19.91 -15.70 8.73
CA ASN A 498 -19.93 -15.59 10.19
C ASN A 498 -18.64 -16.12 10.86
N LYS A 499 -18.00 -17.14 10.28
CA LYS A 499 -16.71 -17.69 10.76
C LYS A 499 -15.57 -16.67 10.72
N ILE A 500 -15.51 -15.84 9.68
CA ILE A 500 -14.49 -14.80 9.52
C ILE A 500 -14.89 -13.55 10.30
N SER A 501 -16.16 -13.14 10.25
CA SER A 501 -16.63 -11.98 11.02
C SER A 501 -16.38 -12.13 12.52
N SER A 502 -16.48 -13.35 13.07
CA SER A 502 -16.13 -13.65 14.47
C SER A 502 -14.64 -13.36 14.78
N ARG A 503 -13.72 -13.78 13.89
CA ARG A 503 -12.27 -13.54 14.04
C ARG A 503 -11.91 -12.05 13.87
N LEU A 504 -12.52 -11.37 12.90
CA LEU A 504 -12.30 -9.94 12.65
C LEU A 504 -12.96 -9.01 13.67
N GLY A 505 -13.89 -9.52 14.49
CA GLY A 505 -14.64 -8.72 15.46
C GLY A 505 -13.83 -8.21 16.65
N LEU A 506 -12.68 -8.83 16.95
CA LEU A 506 -11.87 -8.53 18.14
C LEU A 506 -10.94 -7.31 17.97
N THR A 507 -10.53 -7.01 16.74
CA THR A 507 -9.45 -6.06 16.39
C THR A 507 -9.93 -5.01 15.37
N ARG A 508 -11.12 -4.45 15.62
CA ARG A 508 -11.78 -3.48 14.74
C ARG A 508 -11.56 -2.04 15.22
N ILE A 509 -10.90 -1.24 14.40
CA ILE A 509 -10.62 0.17 14.65
C ILE A 509 -11.53 1.04 13.75
N THR A 510 -12.19 2.03 14.35
CA THR A 510 -13.13 2.92 13.66
C THR A 510 -12.55 4.33 13.60
N PHE A 511 -12.51 4.91 12.41
CA PHE A 511 -12.06 6.28 12.15
C PHE A 511 -13.31 7.16 11.95
N PRO A 512 -13.79 7.87 13.01
CA PRO A 512 -14.93 8.77 12.89
C PRO A 512 -14.62 9.95 11.95
N GLY A 513 -15.66 10.63 11.46
CA GLY A 513 -15.50 11.90 10.74
C GLY A 513 -14.80 12.96 11.60
N TYR A 514 -14.00 13.84 11.00
CA TYR A 514 -13.29 14.86 11.75
C TYR A 514 -14.23 15.90 12.36
N THR A 515 -14.01 16.24 13.63
CA THR A 515 -14.71 17.34 14.30
C THR A 515 -14.20 18.70 13.81
N HIS A 516 -14.97 19.77 14.07
CA HIS A 516 -14.58 21.10 13.63
C HIS A 516 -13.25 21.60 14.23
N ASP A 517 -12.96 21.21 15.48
CA ASP A 517 -11.71 21.55 16.16
C ASP A 517 -10.52 20.75 15.60
N GLN A 518 -10.72 19.48 15.25
CA GLN A 518 -9.70 18.66 14.58
C GLN A 518 -9.39 19.22 13.18
N LEU A 519 -10.42 19.56 12.38
CA LEU A 519 -10.21 20.20 11.08
C LEU A 519 -9.47 21.54 11.20
N MET A 520 -9.79 22.36 12.22
CA MET A 520 -9.08 23.61 12.49
C MET A 520 -7.60 23.38 12.80
N LYS A 521 -7.28 22.43 13.70
CA LYS A 521 -5.90 22.04 14.01
C LYS A 521 -5.14 21.52 12.79
N ILE A 522 -5.77 20.68 11.97
CA ILE A 522 -5.17 20.15 10.73
C ILE A 522 -4.82 21.29 9.76
N ILE A 523 -5.73 22.23 9.52
CA ILE A 523 -5.47 23.38 8.63
C ILE A 523 -4.37 24.29 9.21
N GLN A 524 -4.38 24.54 10.52
CA GLN A 524 -3.33 25.32 11.20
C GLN A 524 -1.95 24.67 11.03
N SER A 525 -1.82 23.37 11.33
CA SER A 525 -0.57 22.61 11.17
C SER A 525 -0.04 22.61 9.72
N ARG A 526 -0.91 22.66 8.70
CA ARG A 526 -0.47 22.83 7.29
C ARG A 526 0.00 24.25 6.95
N LEU A 527 -0.50 25.26 7.65
CA LEU A 527 -0.15 26.68 7.45
C LEU A 527 1.03 27.12 8.32
N GLU A 528 1.37 26.38 9.38
CA GLU A 528 2.57 26.60 10.19
C GLU A 528 3.83 26.61 9.31
N GLY A 529 4.62 27.68 9.42
CA GLY A 529 5.80 27.92 8.61
C GLY A 529 5.55 28.52 7.22
N VAL A 530 4.33 28.99 6.90
CA VAL A 530 4.10 29.91 5.76
C VAL A 530 4.27 31.36 6.23
N PRO A 531 5.18 32.16 5.65
CA PRO A 531 5.35 33.55 6.06
C PRO A 531 4.14 34.43 5.70
N GLY A 532 3.74 35.33 6.62
CA GLY A 532 2.81 36.42 6.32
C GLY A 532 1.37 36.30 6.85
N ASN A 533 1.03 35.21 7.56
CA ASN A 533 -0.32 34.96 8.13
C ASN A 533 -1.46 35.25 7.13
N ILE A 534 -1.46 34.48 6.04
CA ILE A 534 -2.28 34.72 4.84
C ILE A 534 -3.77 34.46 5.12
N VAL A 535 -4.11 33.56 6.03
CA VAL A 535 -5.49 33.16 6.33
C VAL A 535 -5.87 33.62 7.73
N GLU A 536 -6.99 34.32 7.86
CA GLU A 536 -7.46 34.75 9.19
C GLU A 536 -7.98 33.54 10.00
N PRO A 537 -7.69 33.46 11.32
CA PRO A 537 -8.09 32.32 12.14
C PRO A 537 -9.62 32.13 12.18
N ASP A 538 -10.38 33.23 12.16
CA ASP A 538 -11.85 33.20 12.10
C ASP A 538 -12.36 32.61 10.76
N ALA A 539 -11.61 32.82 9.67
CA ALA A 539 -11.92 32.25 8.36
C ALA A 539 -11.68 30.73 8.35
N ILE A 540 -10.62 30.26 9.02
CA ILE A 540 -10.37 28.83 9.25
C ILE A 540 -11.49 28.22 10.11
N GLN A 541 -11.85 28.86 11.23
CA GLN A 541 -12.91 28.36 12.10
C GLN A 541 -14.27 28.29 11.35
N PHE A 542 -14.58 29.30 10.53
CA PHE A 542 -15.78 29.29 9.69
C PHE A 542 -15.78 28.16 8.66
N ALA A 543 -14.64 27.93 7.98
CA ALA A 543 -14.48 26.82 7.03
C ALA A 543 -14.67 25.46 7.72
N SER A 544 -13.94 25.21 8.81
CA SER A 544 -13.99 23.95 9.57
C SER A 544 -15.38 23.65 10.10
N ARG A 545 -16.10 24.63 10.66
CA ARG A 545 -17.49 24.44 11.10
C ARG A 545 -18.43 24.06 9.97
N LYS A 546 -18.29 24.69 8.79
CA LYS A 546 -19.13 24.39 7.64
C LYS A 546 -18.83 23.01 7.03
N VAL A 547 -17.57 22.59 6.95
CA VAL A 547 -17.20 21.27 6.41
C VAL A 547 -17.53 20.15 7.39
N ALA A 548 -17.31 20.34 8.69
CA ALA A 548 -17.70 19.38 9.72
C ALA A 548 -19.22 19.13 9.73
N ALA A 549 -20.03 20.18 9.57
CA ALA A 549 -21.50 20.06 9.55
C ALA A 549 -22.06 19.33 8.31
N VAL A 550 -21.30 19.22 7.22
CA VAL A 550 -21.77 18.56 5.97
C VAL A 550 -21.15 17.18 5.77
N SER A 551 -19.87 16.98 6.12
CA SER A 551 -19.12 15.80 5.67
C SER A 551 -17.99 15.33 6.60
N GLY A 552 -17.39 16.21 7.41
CA GLY A 552 -16.23 15.84 8.26
C GLY A 552 -14.99 15.34 7.51
N ASP A 553 -14.86 15.66 6.22
CA ASP A 553 -13.76 15.23 5.33
C ASP A 553 -12.65 16.29 5.29
N ALA A 554 -11.43 15.88 5.64
CA ALA A 554 -10.26 16.76 5.63
C ALA A 554 -9.81 17.17 4.22
N ARG A 555 -10.02 16.32 3.20
CA ARG A 555 -9.68 16.65 1.80
C ARG A 555 -10.50 17.86 1.33
N ARG A 556 -11.83 17.79 1.50
CA ARG A 556 -12.75 18.90 1.22
C ARG A 556 -12.39 20.19 1.98
N ALA A 557 -11.99 20.07 3.26
CA ALA A 557 -11.59 21.24 4.05
C ALA A 557 -10.32 21.92 3.50
N LEU A 558 -9.31 21.13 3.13
CA LEU A 558 -8.07 21.61 2.53
C LEU A 558 -8.31 22.20 1.13
N ASP A 559 -9.13 21.56 0.29
CA ASP A 559 -9.45 22.06 -1.05
C ASP A 559 -10.22 23.39 -1.02
N ILE A 560 -11.15 23.57 -0.08
CA ILE A 560 -11.84 24.85 0.13
C ILE A 560 -10.85 25.94 0.56
N CYS A 561 -9.92 25.63 1.48
CA CYS A 561 -8.90 26.59 1.91
C CYS A 561 -7.95 26.95 0.77
N ARG A 562 -7.47 25.96 0.01
CA ARG A 562 -6.67 26.15 -1.21
C ARG A 562 -7.40 27.04 -2.22
N ARG A 563 -8.69 26.81 -2.45
CA ARG A 563 -9.50 27.62 -3.36
C ARG A 563 -9.68 29.05 -2.85
N ALA A 564 -9.85 29.25 -1.55
CA ALA A 564 -9.91 30.57 -0.95
C ALA A 564 -8.58 31.35 -1.10
N VAL A 565 -7.43 30.67 -1.00
CA VAL A 565 -6.11 31.26 -1.27
C VAL A 565 -5.97 31.64 -2.76
N GLU A 566 -6.42 30.79 -3.69
CA GLU A 566 -6.45 31.12 -5.13
C GLU A 566 -7.34 32.33 -5.45
N LEU A 567 -8.49 32.44 -4.80
CA LEU A 567 -9.39 33.58 -4.95
C LEU A 567 -8.77 34.87 -4.39
N ALA A 568 -8.08 34.84 -3.25
CA ALA A 568 -7.35 35.99 -2.72
C ALA A 568 -6.16 36.39 -3.62
N GLU A 569 -5.42 35.41 -4.15
CA GLU A 569 -4.31 35.63 -5.09
C GLU A 569 -4.81 36.30 -6.39
N SER A 570 -5.92 35.83 -6.97
CA SER A 570 -6.53 36.44 -8.17
C SER A 570 -7.11 37.85 -7.94
N GLU A 571 -7.62 38.14 -6.75
CA GLU A 571 -8.04 39.49 -6.37
C GLU A 571 -6.84 40.43 -6.26
N LEU A 572 -5.77 39.99 -5.60
CA LEU A 572 -4.54 40.78 -5.50
C LEU A 572 -3.90 41.00 -6.88
N LEU A 573 -3.88 39.98 -7.73
CA LEU A 573 -3.34 40.08 -9.08
C LEU A 573 -4.17 41.03 -9.97
N SER A 574 -5.51 40.97 -9.90
CA SER A 574 -6.39 41.89 -10.65
C SER A 574 -6.33 43.32 -10.14
N GLN A 575 -6.15 43.55 -8.83
CA GLN A 575 -5.87 44.88 -8.26
C GLN A 575 -4.48 45.41 -8.64
N SER A 576 -3.50 44.51 -8.84
CA SER A 576 -2.13 44.88 -9.28
C SER A 576 -1.99 45.08 -10.79
N ALA A 577 -3.05 44.81 -11.57
CA ALA A 577 -3.04 45.07 -13.01
C ALA A 577 -2.74 46.56 -13.26
N PRO A 578 -1.79 46.90 -14.15
CA PRO A 578 -1.38 48.28 -14.33
C PRO A 578 -2.56 49.11 -14.84
N ASN A 579 -2.99 50.09 -14.04
CA ASN A 579 -3.90 51.14 -14.47
C ASN A 579 -3.41 51.70 -15.82
N THR A 580 -4.25 51.61 -16.84
CA THR A 580 -3.99 52.30 -18.11
C THR A 580 -3.77 53.78 -17.82
N PRO A 581 -2.73 54.42 -18.39
CA PRO A 581 -2.20 55.69 -17.89
C PRO A 581 -3.10 56.93 -18.15
N SER A 582 -4.36 56.72 -18.54
CA SER A 582 -5.28 57.75 -19.05
C SER A 582 -6.41 58.16 -18.09
N LYS A 583 -6.45 57.64 -16.85
CA LYS A 583 -7.36 58.16 -15.80
C LYS A 583 -6.63 58.42 -14.47
N SER A 584 -5.99 59.58 -14.39
CA SER A 584 -5.63 60.18 -13.09
C SER A 584 -6.91 60.66 -12.39
N GLY A 585 -7.33 59.94 -11.35
CA GLY A 585 -8.52 60.24 -10.56
C GLY A 585 -8.25 59.98 -9.09
N LYS A 586 -7.92 61.06 -8.35
CA LYS A 586 -7.82 61.19 -6.87
C LYS A 586 -7.43 59.92 -6.09
N GLY A 587 -6.19 59.89 -5.62
CA GLY A 587 -5.70 58.83 -4.73
C GLY A 587 -6.45 58.78 -3.40
N GLU A 588 -7.32 57.80 -3.27
CA GLU A 588 -7.73 57.27 -1.97
C GLU A 588 -6.60 56.38 -1.43
N LYS A 589 -6.29 56.47 -0.13
CA LYS A 589 -5.22 55.68 0.50
C LYS A 589 -5.70 54.24 0.67
N LEU A 590 -5.74 53.47 -0.42
CA LEU A 590 -5.86 52.02 -0.38
C LEU A 590 -4.70 51.49 0.46
N SER A 591 -5.04 51.02 1.66
CA SER A 591 -4.10 50.34 2.53
C SER A 591 -3.50 49.16 1.77
N LYS A 592 -2.21 48.92 1.96
CA LYS A 592 -1.58 47.68 1.52
C LYS A 592 -2.10 46.53 2.37
N SER A 593 -3.36 46.13 2.17
CA SER A 593 -3.83 44.83 2.62
C SER A 593 -3.05 43.79 1.83
N LEU A 594 -2.04 43.21 2.47
CA LEU A 594 -1.58 41.85 2.15
C LEU A 594 -2.85 41.04 1.91
N GLY A 595 -2.96 40.38 0.75
CA GLY A 595 -4.22 39.77 0.29
C GLY A 595 -4.69 38.63 1.18
N ARG A 596 -5.25 38.96 2.34
CA ARG A 596 -5.63 37.97 3.35
C ARG A 596 -6.91 37.28 2.94
N VAL A 597 -6.94 35.97 3.17
CA VAL A 597 -8.13 35.15 3.04
C VAL A 597 -9.05 35.48 4.21
N THR A 598 -10.04 36.33 3.92
CA THR A 598 -11.08 36.72 4.87
C THR A 598 -12.24 35.73 4.86
N ILE A 599 -13.13 35.85 5.84
CA ILE A 599 -14.40 35.09 5.90
C ILE A 599 -15.23 35.27 4.61
N ALA A 600 -15.17 36.44 3.96
CA ALA A 600 -15.89 36.70 2.71
C ALA A 600 -15.32 35.87 1.53
N THR A 601 -13.99 35.80 1.42
CA THR A 601 -13.30 34.99 0.40
C THR A 601 -13.58 33.50 0.60
N VAL A 602 -13.57 33.02 1.85
CA VAL A 602 -13.93 31.63 2.21
C VAL A 602 -15.41 31.35 1.90
N LYS A 603 -16.34 32.26 2.21
CA LYS A 603 -17.75 32.13 1.83
C LYS A 603 -17.91 32.02 0.31
N ARG A 604 -17.16 32.78 -0.48
CA ARG A 604 -17.17 32.64 -1.95
C ARG A 604 -16.61 31.28 -2.39
N ALA A 605 -15.51 30.82 -1.82
CA ALA A 605 -14.92 29.51 -2.11
C ALA A 605 -15.87 28.34 -1.79
N ILE A 606 -16.53 28.38 -0.61
CA ILE A 606 -17.54 27.39 -0.22
C ILE A 606 -18.73 27.45 -1.18
N ASN A 607 -19.24 28.64 -1.50
CA ASN A 607 -20.35 28.78 -2.44
C ASN A 607 -19.96 28.22 -3.82
N GLU A 608 -18.78 28.56 -4.37
CA GLU A 608 -18.30 28.00 -5.65
C GLU A 608 -18.20 26.46 -5.61
N ALA A 609 -17.65 25.89 -4.53
CA ALA A 609 -17.49 24.45 -4.35
C ALA A 609 -18.80 23.68 -4.06
N THR A 610 -19.84 24.36 -3.56
CA THR A 610 -21.15 23.77 -3.22
C THR A 610 -22.27 24.12 -4.20
N THR A 611 -22.10 25.16 -5.05
CA THR A 611 -23.08 25.46 -6.09
C THR A 611 -23.12 24.32 -7.09
N SER A 612 -24.28 23.70 -7.23
CA SER A 612 -24.48 22.63 -8.19
C SER A 612 -24.20 23.14 -9.61
N PRO A 613 -23.26 22.53 -10.37
CA PRO A 613 -22.93 22.97 -11.73
C PRO A 613 -24.14 22.90 -12.67
N LEU A 614 -25.07 21.99 -12.38
CA LEU A 614 -26.40 21.89 -12.99
C LEU A 614 -27.17 23.22 -12.91
N GLN A 615 -27.17 23.91 -11.77
CA GLN A 615 -27.89 25.19 -11.62
C GLN A 615 -27.21 26.35 -12.36
N GLN A 616 -25.90 26.29 -12.57
CA GLN A 616 -25.18 27.24 -13.43
C GLN A 616 -25.51 26.97 -14.90
N TYR A 617 -25.49 25.70 -15.32
CA TYR A 617 -25.85 25.28 -16.66
C TYR A 617 -27.31 25.62 -17.01
N LEU A 618 -28.27 25.35 -16.12
CA LEU A 618 -29.68 25.72 -16.32
C LEU A 618 -29.88 27.23 -16.51
N ARG A 619 -29.17 28.08 -15.77
CA ARG A 619 -29.20 29.54 -15.98
C ARG A 619 -28.55 29.97 -17.30
N ALA A 620 -27.54 29.23 -17.77
CA ALA A 620 -26.85 29.48 -19.05
C ALA A 620 -27.56 28.92 -20.29
N LEU A 621 -28.66 28.17 -20.14
CA LEU A 621 -29.38 27.54 -21.26
C LEU A 621 -29.90 28.57 -22.28
N PRO A 622 -29.99 28.20 -23.57
CA PRO A 622 -30.76 28.97 -24.54
C PRO A 622 -32.23 29.06 -24.14
N LEU A 623 -32.84 30.22 -24.38
CA LEU A 623 -34.26 30.50 -24.15
C LEU A 623 -35.20 29.35 -24.58
N GLY A 624 -35.03 28.81 -25.79
CA GLY A 624 -35.88 27.72 -26.30
C GLY A 624 -35.85 26.45 -25.47
N ALA A 625 -34.70 26.14 -24.85
CA ALA A 625 -34.52 25.03 -23.92
C ALA A 625 -35.17 25.34 -22.56
N LYS A 626 -35.03 26.57 -22.06
CA LYS A 626 -35.68 27.02 -20.81
C LYS A 626 -37.21 27.02 -20.92
N VAL A 627 -37.76 27.50 -22.03
CA VAL A 627 -39.21 27.47 -22.32
C VAL A 627 -39.73 26.03 -22.42
N LEU A 628 -38.97 25.11 -23.04
CA LEU A 628 -39.33 23.69 -23.08
C LEU A 628 -39.37 23.08 -21.67
N LEU A 629 -38.41 23.39 -20.81
CA LEU A 629 -38.37 22.94 -19.42
C LEU A 629 -39.51 23.52 -18.59
N ALA A 630 -39.81 24.81 -18.75
CA ALA A 630 -40.94 25.46 -18.08
C ALA A 630 -42.28 24.83 -18.50
N ALA A 631 -42.46 24.52 -19.78
CA ALA A 631 -43.64 23.83 -20.29
C ALA A 631 -43.75 22.37 -19.82
N LEU A 632 -42.63 21.67 -19.72
CA LEU A 632 -42.57 20.32 -19.17
C LEU A 632 -42.98 20.32 -17.69
N LEU A 633 -42.42 21.22 -16.87
CA LEU A 633 -42.80 21.42 -15.47
C LEU A 633 -44.28 21.78 -15.30
N ALA A 634 -44.76 22.78 -16.05
CA ALA A 634 -46.15 23.21 -16.00
C ALA A 634 -47.12 22.06 -16.34
N LYS A 635 -46.73 21.20 -17.30
CA LYS A 635 -47.50 20.01 -17.66
C LYS A 635 -47.43 18.92 -16.59
N THR A 636 -46.25 18.57 -16.10
CA THR A 636 -46.07 17.57 -15.03
C THR A 636 -46.87 17.91 -13.78
N ARG A 637 -46.92 19.19 -13.36
CA ARG A 637 -47.78 19.61 -12.25
C ARG A 637 -49.28 19.52 -12.53
N ARG A 638 -49.72 19.73 -13.77
CA ARG A 638 -51.15 19.62 -14.14
C ARG A 638 -51.63 18.18 -14.32
N THR A 639 -50.77 17.29 -14.82
CA THR A 639 -51.12 15.89 -15.04
C THR A 639 -50.83 15.01 -13.82
N GLY A 640 -49.88 15.39 -12.97
CA GLY A 640 -49.35 14.54 -11.90
C GLY A 640 -48.50 13.37 -12.40
N ILE A 641 -48.24 13.27 -13.71
CA ILE A 641 -47.52 12.16 -14.34
C ILE A 641 -46.11 12.63 -14.73
N GLY A 642 -45.09 11.93 -14.22
CA GLY A 642 -43.68 12.26 -14.47
C GLY A 642 -43.18 12.00 -15.90
N GLU A 643 -43.95 11.25 -16.70
CA GLU A 643 -43.77 11.09 -18.15
C GLU A 643 -44.79 11.94 -18.91
N SER A 644 -44.38 12.50 -20.04
CA SER A 644 -45.25 13.25 -20.93
C SER A 644 -44.93 12.97 -22.38
N VAL A 645 -45.89 13.17 -23.29
CA VAL A 645 -45.65 13.10 -24.73
C VAL A 645 -45.03 14.41 -25.22
N LEU A 646 -43.93 14.36 -25.96
CA LEU A 646 -43.18 15.52 -26.46
C LEU A 646 -44.06 16.49 -27.27
N GLY A 647 -44.95 15.95 -28.13
CA GLY A 647 -45.90 16.76 -28.89
C GLY A 647 -46.80 17.64 -28.02
N GLU A 648 -47.30 17.10 -26.92
CA GLU A 648 -48.17 17.82 -25.98
C GLU A 648 -47.40 18.87 -25.17
N VAL A 649 -46.13 18.60 -24.83
CA VAL A 649 -45.24 19.56 -24.15
C VAL A 649 -44.90 20.74 -25.08
N ILE A 650 -44.66 20.47 -26.36
CA ILE A 650 -44.48 21.51 -27.39
C ILE A 650 -45.76 22.35 -27.54
N ASP A 651 -46.94 21.73 -27.50
CA ASP A 651 -48.23 22.43 -27.62
C ASP A 651 -48.65 23.16 -26.32
N GLU A 652 -48.10 22.79 -25.16
CA GLU A 652 -48.12 23.58 -23.92
C GLU A 652 -47.16 24.78 -24.00
N ALA A 653 -45.92 24.58 -24.45
CA ALA A 653 -44.93 25.65 -24.64
C ALA A 653 -45.46 26.77 -25.56
N LYS A 654 -46.13 26.40 -26.66
CA LYS A 654 -46.81 27.36 -27.55
C LYS A 654 -47.95 28.12 -26.85
N ARG A 655 -48.67 27.49 -25.92
CA ARG A 655 -49.72 28.16 -25.14
C ARG A 655 -49.11 29.15 -24.14
N MET A 656 -48.05 28.77 -23.44
CA MET A 656 -47.30 29.67 -22.55
C MET A 656 -46.74 30.89 -23.30
N CYS A 657 -46.10 30.67 -24.46
CA CYS A 657 -45.59 31.78 -25.29
C CYS A 657 -46.69 32.74 -25.80
N LYS A 658 -47.93 32.27 -25.95
CA LYS A 658 -49.08 33.12 -26.34
C LYS A 658 -49.74 33.84 -25.15
N MET A 659 -49.54 33.34 -23.93
CA MET A 659 -50.08 33.92 -22.70
C MET A 659 -49.16 35.01 -22.12
N ASP A 660 -47.86 35.00 -22.44
CA ASP A 660 -46.94 36.07 -22.03
C ASP A 660 -47.21 37.37 -22.80
N THR A 661 -48.02 38.23 -22.19
CA THR A 661 -48.34 39.57 -22.69
C THR A 661 -47.15 40.55 -22.64
N GLY A 662 -46.08 40.22 -21.89
CA GLY A 662 -44.92 41.09 -21.69
C GLY A 662 -43.91 41.09 -22.84
N ASN A 663 -43.73 39.95 -23.53
CA ASN A 663 -42.75 39.79 -24.60
C ASN A 663 -43.37 39.24 -25.90
N GLN A 664 -44.10 40.07 -26.65
CA GLN A 664 -44.63 39.70 -27.98
C GLN A 664 -43.54 39.18 -28.94
N LYS A 665 -42.28 39.62 -28.77
CA LYS A 665 -41.11 39.14 -29.52
C LYS A 665 -40.79 37.65 -29.29
N MET A 666 -41.07 37.12 -28.10
CA MET A 666 -40.89 35.69 -27.78
C MET A 666 -41.85 34.83 -28.60
N ALA A 667 -43.12 35.24 -28.61
CA ALA A 667 -44.16 34.63 -29.43
C ALA A 667 -43.82 34.72 -30.92
N GLU A 668 -43.42 35.90 -31.41
CA GLU A 668 -43.07 36.09 -32.82
C GLU A 668 -41.86 35.24 -33.26
N PHE A 669 -40.79 35.21 -32.47
CA PHE A 669 -39.56 34.46 -32.79
C PHE A 669 -39.76 32.93 -32.69
N LEU A 670 -40.53 32.43 -31.72
CA LEU A 670 -40.75 31.00 -31.52
C LEU A 670 -41.96 30.42 -32.29
N LEU A 671 -42.91 31.27 -32.72
CA LEU A 671 -44.14 30.85 -33.39
C LEU A 671 -44.26 31.32 -34.86
N SER A 672 -43.27 32.01 -35.44
CA SER A 672 -43.30 32.43 -36.85
C SER A 672 -43.51 31.22 -37.78
N SER A 673 -44.73 31.09 -38.29
CA SER A 673 -45.16 30.06 -39.23
C SER A 673 -45.22 30.57 -40.68
N SER A 674 -44.77 31.81 -40.92
CA SER A 674 -44.82 32.49 -42.20
C SER A 674 -43.78 31.95 -43.19
N THR A 675 -44.17 30.97 -43.97
CA THR A 675 -43.63 30.82 -45.33
C THR A 675 -43.78 32.16 -46.07
N PRO A 676 -42.72 32.78 -46.62
CA PRO A 676 -42.88 33.92 -47.49
C PRO A 676 -43.62 33.47 -48.75
N SER A 677 -44.81 34.04 -48.98
CA SER A 677 -45.63 33.69 -50.14
C SER A 677 -44.95 34.19 -51.42
N PHE A 678 -44.58 33.26 -52.29
CA PHE A 678 -43.68 33.52 -53.42
C PHE A 678 -44.41 34.16 -54.61
N LYS A 679 -44.71 35.46 -54.51
CA LYS A 679 -45.02 36.32 -55.67
C LYS A 679 -44.34 37.68 -55.51
N THR A 680 -43.08 37.78 -55.99
CA THR A 680 -42.56 38.84 -56.89
C THR A 680 -41.02 38.72 -57.05
N LEU A 681 -40.58 38.69 -58.32
CA LEU A 681 -39.22 38.95 -58.85
C LEU A 681 -37.99 38.09 -58.42
N GLN A 682 -37.69 37.11 -59.30
CA GLN A 682 -36.40 36.89 -60.00
C GLN A 682 -35.06 36.97 -59.22
N TYR A 683 -34.46 35.81 -58.91
CA TYR A 683 -33.27 35.22 -59.59
C TYR A 683 -32.75 33.99 -58.79
N PRO A 684 -32.30 32.88 -59.41
CA PRO A 684 -31.93 31.67 -58.68
C PRO A 684 -30.42 31.59 -58.38
N SER A 685 -30.05 31.42 -57.10
CA SER A 685 -28.70 30.97 -56.73
C SER A 685 -28.73 30.01 -55.54
N LYS A 686 -27.80 29.05 -55.54
CA LYS A 686 -27.77 27.89 -54.64
C LYS A 686 -27.27 28.26 -53.24
N HIS A 687 -28.19 28.50 -52.31
CA HIS A 687 -27.97 28.14 -50.91
C HIS A 687 -29.24 27.61 -50.27
N GLN A 688 -29.22 26.33 -49.86
CA GLN A 688 -30.25 25.75 -49.00
C GLN A 688 -30.13 26.33 -47.58
N GLN A 689 -30.62 27.54 -47.37
CA GLN A 689 -30.91 28.01 -46.01
C GLN A 689 -32.15 27.29 -45.50
N LYS A 690 -31.95 26.33 -44.58
CA LYS A 690 -33.03 25.67 -43.84
C LYS A 690 -33.73 26.71 -42.96
N THR A 691 -34.86 27.26 -43.42
CA THR A 691 -35.70 28.12 -42.59
C THR A 691 -36.45 27.30 -41.53
N PRO A 692 -36.69 27.85 -40.33
CA PRO A 692 -37.11 27.07 -39.18
C PRO A 692 -38.61 26.77 -39.21
N ARG A 693 -38.97 25.49 -39.02
CA ARG A 693 -40.24 25.13 -38.36
C ARG A 693 -40.06 25.30 -36.84
N VAL A 694 -40.97 24.73 -36.07
CA VAL A 694 -40.87 24.34 -34.63
C VAL A 694 -39.62 23.48 -34.29
N LEU A 695 -38.70 23.27 -35.24
CA LEU A 695 -37.43 22.55 -35.15
C LEU A 695 -36.55 22.93 -33.96
N GLY A 696 -36.56 24.21 -33.55
CA GLY A 696 -35.72 24.70 -32.45
C GLY A 696 -35.98 23.96 -31.13
N MET A 697 -37.25 23.69 -30.77
CA MET A 697 -37.57 22.98 -29.53
C MET A 697 -37.27 21.48 -29.60
N GLY A 698 -37.33 20.88 -30.79
CA GLY A 698 -36.89 19.49 -31.00
C GLY A 698 -35.38 19.36 -30.82
N ALA A 699 -34.61 20.27 -31.44
CA ALA A 699 -33.17 20.36 -31.22
C ALA A 699 -32.84 20.61 -29.74
N SER A 700 -33.50 21.59 -29.09
CA SER A 700 -33.33 21.83 -27.65
C SER A 700 -33.70 20.61 -26.79
N ALA A 701 -34.67 19.79 -27.17
CA ALA A 701 -34.98 18.54 -26.47
C ALA A 701 -33.85 17.50 -26.59
N ILE A 702 -33.20 17.42 -27.76
CA ILE A 702 -32.00 16.60 -27.96
C ILE A 702 -30.83 17.17 -27.16
N ASP A 703 -30.57 18.47 -27.23
CA ASP A 703 -29.48 19.13 -26.49
C ASP A 703 -29.63 18.94 -24.97
N LEU A 704 -30.86 19.06 -24.44
CA LEU A 704 -31.18 18.81 -23.03
C LEU A 704 -31.10 17.32 -22.64
N MET A 705 -31.31 16.41 -23.58
CA MET A 705 -31.11 14.97 -23.39
C MET A 705 -29.62 14.62 -23.42
N GLU A 706 -28.82 15.20 -24.31
CA GLU A 706 -27.35 15.05 -24.32
C GLU A 706 -26.70 15.70 -23.09
N ALA A 707 -27.29 16.77 -22.54
CA ALA A 707 -26.95 17.34 -21.24
C ALA A 707 -27.46 16.53 -20.03
N GLY A 708 -28.22 15.43 -20.24
CA GLY A 708 -28.74 14.57 -19.18
C GLY A 708 -29.88 15.17 -18.33
N ILE A 709 -30.39 16.34 -18.67
CA ILE A 709 -31.48 17.04 -17.95
C ILE A 709 -32.82 16.33 -18.18
N ILE A 710 -33.00 15.79 -19.39
CA ILE A 710 -34.22 15.20 -19.88
C ILE A 710 -33.96 13.77 -20.37
N GLY A 711 -34.80 12.82 -19.96
CA GLY A 711 -34.88 11.52 -20.60
C GLY A 711 -35.83 11.56 -21.81
N LEU A 712 -35.35 11.14 -22.97
CA LEU A 712 -36.16 10.85 -24.17
C LEU A 712 -36.09 9.35 -24.47
N GLU A 713 -37.24 8.74 -24.75
CA GLU A 713 -37.34 7.29 -25.06
C GLU A 713 -36.62 6.91 -26.37
N ALA A 714 -36.53 7.84 -27.32
CA ALA A 714 -35.77 7.68 -28.56
C ALA A 714 -34.96 8.96 -28.84
N ARG A 715 -33.76 8.80 -29.41
CA ARG A 715 -32.88 9.92 -29.84
C ARG A 715 -33.44 10.73 -31.04
N LYS A 716 -34.69 10.51 -31.43
CA LYS A 716 -35.38 11.14 -32.55
C LYS A 716 -36.61 11.89 -32.04
N THR A 717 -36.74 13.14 -32.45
CA THR A 717 -37.84 14.03 -32.05
C THR A 717 -39.15 13.71 -32.78
N ASP A 718 -39.68 12.52 -32.55
CA ASP A 718 -41.02 12.15 -32.99
C ASP A 718 -42.06 12.70 -32.01
N ARG A 719 -43.20 13.19 -32.50
CA ARG A 719 -44.22 13.86 -31.64
C ARG A 719 -44.80 12.92 -30.57
N THR A 720 -44.75 11.62 -30.80
CA THR A 720 -45.18 10.55 -29.89
C THR A 720 -44.12 10.16 -28.85
N GLY A 721 -42.87 10.63 -29.01
CA GLY A 721 -41.78 10.29 -28.09
C GLY A 721 -42.08 10.75 -26.67
N LYS A 722 -41.87 9.88 -25.69
CA LYS A 722 -41.98 10.25 -24.28
C LYS A 722 -40.79 11.09 -23.84
N ILE A 723 -41.10 12.08 -23.00
CA ILE A 723 -40.18 13.00 -22.38
C ILE A 723 -40.39 12.99 -20.86
N ARG A 724 -39.30 12.91 -20.10
CA ARG A 724 -39.27 12.87 -18.63
C ARG A 724 -38.17 13.78 -18.10
N LEU A 725 -38.39 14.43 -16.96
CA LEU A 725 -37.33 15.12 -16.23
C LEU A 725 -36.43 14.10 -15.51
N SER A 726 -35.12 14.16 -15.75
CA SER A 726 -34.10 13.37 -15.04
C SER A 726 -33.62 14.07 -13.75
N ILE A 727 -33.94 15.35 -13.60
CA ILE A 727 -33.55 16.23 -12.50
C ILE A 727 -34.78 16.54 -11.63
N GLY A 728 -34.57 16.78 -10.33
CA GLY A 728 -35.63 17.20 -9.41
C GLY A 728 -36.26 18.53 -9.83
N GLU A 729 -37.60 18.63 -9.75
CA GLU A 729 -38.29 19.84 -10.20
C GLU A 729 -37.85 21.11 -9.47
N GLU A 730 -37.47 20.99 -8.19
CA GLU A 730 -37.04 22.11 -7.35
C GLU A 730 -35.74 22.75 -7.84
N ASP A 731 -34.78 21.99 -8.37
CA ASP A 731 -33.54 22.54 -8.94
C ASP A 731 -33.82 23.41 -10.16
N VAL A 732 -34.79 23.01 -10.99
CA VAL A 732 -35.20 23.76 -12.18
C VAL A 732 -35.98 25.02 -11.79
N LYS A 733 -36.88 24.93 -10.79
CA LYS A 733 -37.56 26.11 -10.21
C LYS A 733 -36.56 27.10 -9.62
N LEU A 734 -35.59 26.62 -8.85
CA LEU A 734 -34.59 27.46 -8.17
C LEU A 734 -33.63 28.13 -9.17
N ALA A 735 -33.31 27.46 -10.29
CA ALA A 735 -32.55 28.07 -11.38
C ALA A 735 -33.33 29.16 -12.14
N PHE A 736 -34.64 28.97 -12.39
CA PHE A 736 -35.46 29.90 -13.19
C PHE A 736 -36.13 31.02 -12.38
N LYS A 737 -36.17 30.94 -11.04
CA LYS A 737 -36.73 31.98 -10.16
C LYS A 737 -36.05 33.35 -10.33
N ASP A 738 -34.75 33.33 -10.64
CA ASP A 738 -33.93 34.54 -10.81
C ASP A 738 -33.93 35.06 -12.27
N ASP A 739 -34.50 34.30 -13.22
CA ASP A 739 -34.40 34.60 -14.66
C ASP A 739 -35.54 35.50 -15.15
N LEU A 740 -35.18 36.74 -15.52
CA LEU A 740 -36.13 37.77 -15.97
C LEU A 740 -36.88 37.40 -17.26
N GLU A 741 -36.30 36.58 -18.14
CA GLU A 741 -36.95 36.22 -19.42
C GLU A 741 -38.13 35.27 -19.22
N ILE A 742 -38.06 34.47 -18.15
CA ILE A 742 -38.93 33.29 -17.98
C ILE A 742 -39.86 33.49 -16.79
N LYS A 743 -39.52 34.31 -15.79
CA LYS A 743 -40.35 34.66 -14.62
C LYS A 743 -41.83 35.01 -14.93
N ASN A 744 -42.12 35.55 -16.12
CA ASN A 744 -43.49 35.90 -16.54
C ASN A 744 -44.33 34.69 -17.04
N LEU A 745 -43.71 33.55 -17.34
CA LEU A 745 -44.37 32.38 -17.94
C LEU A 745 -45.17 31.51 -16.95
N GLY A 746 -45.21 31.87 -15.66
CA GLY A 746 -46.16 31.30 -14.69
C GLY A 746 -45.92 29.83 -14.33
N PHE A 747 -44.82 29.56 -13.61
CA PHE A 747 -44.46 28.26 -13.02
C PHE A 747 -44.25 28.38 -11.51
#